data_AF-A0ABD5T5A2-F1
#
_entry.id   AF-A0ABD5T5A2-F1
#
_cell.length_a   1.000
_cell.length_b   1.000
_cell.length_c   1.000
_cell.angle_alpha   90.00
_cell.angle_beta   90.00
_cell.angle_gamma   90.00
#
_symmetry.space_group_name_H-M   'P 1'
#
loop_
_entity.id
_entity.type
_entity.pdbx_description
1 polymer ?
#
loop_
_entity_poly.entity_id
_entity_poly.type
_entity_poly.pdbx_seq_one_letter_code
_entity_poly.pdbx_strand_id
1 'polypeptide(L)'
;MDPYEFEHFVADLWERMGWQTEVSSATMDEGVDVIAQKQHPYEQKTLIQAKRYGPNTTVGSPDIQQYASLDQQYSGVDKVVVVTTNEFTDQARDLADRLNVKLINGTDLATLVVQHDAIDLVDDYLEFVTTVESDTPSEHAQKQAGTTEQSQPEEPESEPDSAYETGTTTESGSVPTTIWKKVIMITIPGWVVAFFGVEVLPVALWGVLFFTVWFGLPIALFLDARRVREYSDWPQYWWAYVLTSLVWLFAIVPAGLYLWRRRSINESVEPSHVSDTPPTETTPDPEPRSQTQVNSESSADSSTSTGEPATHSTQDSAEFSTTDRATDRIDIEHGDNRYYAQTATSPNGEYIAAYQDGRSGAGAGDPEQGRVFLFEDEELQFTTELDRPNACAVGNDGTVAVVDWIDWGDTLSGRFYVFNASGHRFVKHEFDANIGPVAITPDGEYAATSTFNPDCSTYIFDVESGEQLLRHENQHGNVQHLEFIDRDDGWMLRLGDPDDDPAYGIDFGGHVIWKSDGVQRQDRLEKLLESSTESSLHEALDLLDEAMDLAAEDYEERNIAQQLAETHWKLAKTIKREEGVTDEWWNHLDEAAQYYRETLPRYAGKQGLAKVRRQQGKQYLDEENEISARECFEEIAALEDKYDVQLLTDADERRLDELQ
;
A
#
# COMPACT_ATOMS: atom_id res chain seq x y z
N MET A 1 -10.97 -7.70 11.66
CA MET A 1 -10.86 -6.23 11.75
C MET A 1 -10.90 -5.55 10.37
N ASP A 2 -12.09 -5.21 9.91
CA ASP A 2 -12.40 -4.16 8.91
C ASP A 2 -12.46 -2.75 9.58
N PRO A 3 -12.84 -1.65 8.89
CA PRO A 3 -12.92 -0.32 9.51
C PRO A 3 -13.94 -0.20 10.65
N TYR A 4 -15.11 -0.82 10.52
CA TYR A 4 -16.17 -0.75 11.54
C TYR A 4 -15.77 -1.57 12.78
N GLU A 5 -15.12 -2.72 12.57
CA GLU A 5 -14.49 -3.49 13.65
C GLU A 5 -13.34 -2.71 14.32
N PHE A 6 -12.63 -1.84 13.61
CA PHE A 6 -11.58 -0.97 14.18
C PHE A 6 -12.16 0.16 15.05
N GLU A 7 -13.27 0.77 14.64
CA GLU A 7 -14.01 1.75 15.46
C GLU A 7 -14.44 1.15 16.82
N HIS A 8 -14.93 -0.10 16.81
CA HIS A 8 -15.34 -0.83 18.01
C HIS A 8 -14.14 -1.23 18.88
N PHE A 9 -13.06 -1.72 18.27
CA PHE A 9 -11.80 -2.00 18.98
C PHE A 9 -11.24 -0.76 19.69
N VAL A 10 -11.27 0.41 19.05
CA VAL A 10 -10.87 1.69 19.65
C VAL A 10 -11.80 2.08 20.80
N ALA A 11 -13.12 1.85 20.67
CA ALA A 11 -14.07 2.10 21.74
C ALA A 11 -13.84 1.22 22.98
N ASP A 12 -13.62 -0.08 22.79
CA ASP A 12 -13.36 -1.05 23.87
C ASP A 12 -12.00 -0.80 24.55
N LEU A 13 -10.98 -0.37 23.80
CA LEU A 13 -9.69 0.03 24.36
C LEU A 13 -9.83 1.28 25.26
N TRP A 14 -10.71 2.21 24.91
CA TRP A 14 -11.05 3.34 25.79
C TRP A 14 -11.86 2.91 27.02
N GLU A 15 -12.75 1.92 26.92
CA GLU A 15 -13.41 1.31 28.09
C GLU A 15 -12.39 0.63 29.03
N ARG A 16 -11.40 -0.10 28.49
CA ARG A 16 -10.26 -0.68 29.25
C ARG A 16 -9.43 0.41 29.94
N MET A 17 -9.28 1.58 29.32
CA MET A 17 -8.69 2.78 29.94
C MET A 17 -9.61 3.47 30.97
N GLY A 18 -10.79 2.93 31.28
CA GLY A 18 -11.73 3.45 32.27
C GLY A 18 -12.48 4.69 31.82
N TRP A 19 -12.77 4.80 30.51
CA TRP A 19 -13.80 5.68 29.97
C TRP A 19 -15.14 4.92 29.86
N GLN A 20 -16.21 5.62 29.51
CA GLN A 20 -17.47 5.07 29.00
C GLN A 20 -17.56 5.47 27.54
N THR A 21 -17.79 4.54 26.61
CA THR A 21 -17.83 4.85 25.18
C THR A 21 -19.20 4.65 24.55
N GLU A 22 -19.45 5.38 23.46
CA GLU A 22 -20.63 5.25 22.60
C GLU A 22 -20.13 5.33 21.15
N VAL A 23 -20.27 4.21 20.40
CA VAL A 23 -19.93 4.17 18.97
C VAL A 23 -21.08 4.75 18.17
N SER A 24 -20.76 5.66 17.25
CA SER A 24 -21.72 6.33 16.38
C SER A 24 -22.24 5.36 15.32
N SER A 25 -23.55 5.12 15.29
CA SER A 25 -24.15 4.38 14.18
C SER A 25 -24.08 5.21 12.90
N ALA A 26 -23.60 4.62 11.79
CA ALA A 26 -23.36 5.23 10.48
C ALA A 26 -24.61 5.77 9.75
N THR A 27 -25.32 6.71 10.37
CA THR A 27 -26.50 7.43 9.87
C THR A 27 -26.61 8.83 10.53
N MET A 28 -25.53 9.31 11.18
CA MET A 28 -25.32 10.71 11.55
C MET A 28 -23.99 11.16 10.94
N ASP A 29 -24.06 11.89 9.82
CA ASP A 29 -22.95 12.26 8.92
C ASP A 29 -22.00 13.33 9.50
N GLU A 30 -21.70 13.29 10.80
CA GLU A 30 -20.99 14.37 11.52
C GLU A 30 -19.54 14.02 11.92
N GLY A 31 -18.91 13.02 11.28
CA GLY A 31 -17.45 12.80 11.39
C GLY A 31 -16.94 12.47 12.80
N VAL A 32 -17.72 11.72 13.59
CA VAL A 32 -17.32 11.16 14.89
C VAL A 32 -17.67 9.68 14.90
N ASP A 33 -16.70 8.83 15.19
CA ASP A 33 -16.93 7.38 15.25
C ASP A 33 -17.17 6.92 16.68
N VAL A 34 -16.46 7.49 17.67
CA VAL A 34 -16.62 7.13 19.09
C VAL A 34 -16.66 8.38 19.97
N ILE A 35 -17.65 8.45 20.86
CA ILE A 35 -17.73 9.46 21.92
C ILE A 35 -17.28 8.80 23.24
N ALA A 36 -16.21 9.29 23.86
CA ALA A 36 -15.67 8.76 25.10
C ALA A 36 -15.84 9.76 26.26
N GLN A 37 -16.40 9.32 27.38
CA GLN A 37 -16.67 10.14 28.57
C GLN A 37 -16.03 9.55 29.83
N LYS A 38 -15.52 10.41 30.73
CA LYS A 38 -14.88 9.96 31.99
C LYS A 38 -15.22 10.92 33.12
N GLN A 39 -15.64 10.39 34.27
CA GLN A 39 -16.23 11.20 35.36
C GLN A 39 -15.26 11.44 36.54
N HIS A 40 -14.06 10.83 36.52
CA HIS A 40 -13.10 10.89 37.62
C HIS A 40 -11.67 10.99 37.07
N PRO A 41 -10.82 11.92 37.57
CA PRO A 41 -11.01 12.79 38.75
C PRO A 41 -11.94 14.00 38.53
N TYR A 42 -12.34 14.27 37.30
CA TYR A 42 -13.39 15.23 36.93
C TYR A 42 -14.05 14.78 35.63
N GLU A 43 -15.17 15.40 35.27
CA GLU A 43 -15.88 15.17 34.01
C GLU A 43 -15.01 15.59 32.81
N GLN A 44 -14.85 14.70 31.84
CA GLN A 44 -14.15 14.90 30.58
C GLN A 44 -14.93 14.22 29.45
N LYS A 45 -15.04 14.87 28.30
CA LYS A 45 -15.61 14.31 27.06
C LYS A 45 -14.63 14.45 25.91
N THR A 46 -14.36 13.34 25.26
CA THR A 46 -13.46 13.22 24.11
C THR A 46 -14.27 12.75 22.91
N LEU A 47 -14.09 13.37 21.75
CA LEU A 47 -14.53 12.81 20.46
C LEU A 47 -13.36 12.06 19.82
N ILE A 48 -13.63 10.93 19.18
CA ILE A 48 -12.62 10.09 18.52
C ILE A 48 -13.07 9.78 17.10
N GLN A 49 -12.18 10.02 16.13
CA GLN A 49 -12.25 9.46 14.78
C GLN A 49 -11.16 8.36 14.67
N ALA A 50 -11.52 7.19 14.17
CA ALA A 50 -10.68 6.04 13.93
C ALA A 50 -10.55 5.76 12.41
N LYS A 51 -9.37 5.95 11.84
CA LYS A 51 -9.10 5.69 10.42
C LYS A 51 -8.27 4.42 10.24
N ARG A 52 -8.90 3.34 9.79
CA ARG A 52 -8.21 2.10 9.39
C ARG A 52 -7.64 2.22 7.98
N TYR A 53 -6.48 2.84 7.85
CA TYR A 53 -5.76 3.00 6.58
C TYR A 53 -4.73 1.89 6.34
N GLY A 54 -4.42 1.66 5.05
CA GLY A 54 -3.33 0.77 4.63
C GLY A 54 -1.95 1.43 4.80
N PRO A 55 -0.85 0.66 4.65
CA PRO A 55 0.52 1.14 4.90
C PRO A 55 0.91 2.35 4.04
N ASN A 56 0.33 2.50 2.85
CA ASN A 56 0.68 3.56 1.90
C ASN A 56 -0.23 4.80 2.01
N THR A 57 -1.04 4.93 3.07
CA THR A 57 -1.99 6.04 3.25
C THR A 57 -1.87 6.65 4.64
N THR A 58 -1.33 7.87 4.71
CA THR A 58 -1.15 8.65 5.95
C THR A 58 -2.27 9.68 6.13
N VAL A 59 -2.51 10.10 7.38
CA VAL A 59 -3.51 11.12 7.71
C VAL A 59 -2.94 12.52 7.47
N GLY A 60 -3.62 13.32 6.64
CA GLY A 60 -3.14 14.63 6.18
C GLY A 60 -3.57 15.81 7.06
N SER A 61 -3.11 17.01 6.74
CA SER A 61 -3.62 18.24 7.37
C SER A 61 -5.10 18.56 7.09
N PRO A 62 -5.72 18.20 5.93
CA PRO A 62 -7.16 18.40 5.72
C PRO A 62 -8.03 17.60 6.70
N ASP A 63 -7.69 16.33 6.93
CA ASP A 63 -8.31 15.47 7.95
C ASP A 63 -8.32 16.18 9.32
N ILE A 64 -7.16 16.64 9.77
CA ILE A 64 -7.03 17.31 11.08
C ILE A 64 -7.82 18.61 11.13
N GLN A 65 -7.91 19.36 10.03
CA GLN A 65 -8.75 20.57 9.96
C GLN A 65 -10.25 20.23 10.07
N GLN A 66 -10.70 19.15 9.40
CA GLN A 66 -12.07 18.67 9.47
C GLN A 66 -12.42 18.21 10.89
N TYR A 67 -11.63 17.30 11.48
CA TYR A 67 -11.93 16.74 12.80
C TYR A 67 -11.76 17.77 13.93
N ALA A 68 -10.90 18.78 13.77
CA ALA A 68 -10.85 19.90 14.71
C ALA A 68 -12.18 20.68 14.81
N SER A 69 -12.98 20.75 13.74
CA SER A 69 -14.26 21.49 13.74
C SER A 69 -15.38 20.85 14.55
N LEU A 70 -15.18 19.61 15.01
CA LEU A 70 -16.18 18.83 15.76
C LEU A 70 -16.43 19.39 17.16
N ASP A 71 -15.46 20.12 17.73
CA ASP A 71 -15.56 20.77 19.05
C ASP A 71 -16.67 21.85 19.09
N GLN A 72 -16.96 22.46 17.94
CA GLN A 72 -18.02 23.47 17.76
C GLN A 72 -19.40 22.84 17.52
N GLN A 73 -19.45 21.60 17.03
CA GLN A 73 -20.68 20.88 16.74
C GLN A 73 -21.22 20.17 18.00
N TYR A 74 -20.33 19.59 18.80
CA TYR A 74 -20.69 18.83 20.01
C TYR A 74 -20.46 19.65 21.28
N SER A 75 -21.54 20.03 21.97
CA SER A 75 -21.43 20.77 23.23
C SER A 75 -20.63 19.99 24.29
N GLY A 76 -19.71 20.70 24.96
CA GLY A 76 -18.99 20.21 26.14
C GLY A 76 -17.89 19.19 25.85
N VAL A 77 -17.20 19.31 24.72
CA VAL A 77 -16.01 18.51 24.38
C VAL A 77 -14.74 19.18 24.93
N ASP A 78 -13.86 18.39 25.56
CA ASP A 78 -12.56 18.85 26.06
C ASP A 78 -11.42 18.61 25.05
N LYS A 79 -11.55 17.55 24.24
CA LYS A 79 -10.55 17.12 23.24
C LYS A 79 -11.19 16.40 22.05
N VAL A 80 -10.55 16.56 20.89
CA VAL A 80 -10.70 15.65 19.74
C VAL A 80 -9.46 14.77 19.65
N VAL A 81 -9.65 13.49 19.37
CA VAL A 81 -8.60 12.50 19.11
C VAL A 81 -8.78 11.93 17.71
N VAL A 82 -7.68 11.77 16.98
CA VAL A 82 -7.63 11.01 15.74
C VAL A 82 -6.73 9.80 15.97
N VAL A 83 -7.29 8.61 15.78
CA VAL A 83 -6.62 7.32 15.85
C VAL A 83 -6.48 6.78 14.43
N THR A 84 -5.33 6.21 14.07
CA THR A 84 -5.14 5.54 12.78
C THR A 84 -4.23 4.32 12.91
N THR A 85 -4.39 3.36 12.01
CA THR A 85 -3.47 2.22 11.88
C THR A 85 -2.12 2.57 11.24
N ASN A 86 -1.97 3.78 10.69
CA ASN A 86 -0.76 4.26 10.02
C ASN A 86 -0.28 5.60 10.60
N GLU A 87 0.63 6.31 9.93
CA GLU A 87 1.20 7.59 10.36
C GLU A 87 0.38 8.83 9.94
N PHE A 88 0.76 9.97 10.53
CA PHE A 88 0.33 11.32 10.17
C PHE A 88 1.42 12.04 9.36
N THR A 89 1.07 13.02 8.55
CA THR A 89 2.08 13.93 7.96
C THR A 89 2.53 14.99 8.98
N ASP A 90 3.70 15.59 8.79
CA ASP A 90 4.18 16.64 9.72
C ASP A 90 3.30 17.89 9.71
N GLN A 91 2.70 18.24 8.57
CA GLN A 91 1.71 19.33 8.50
C GLN A 91 0.44 18.98 9.28
N ALA A 92 0.08 17.70 9.39
CA ALA A 92 -1.01 17.21 10.22
C ALA A 92 -0.65 17.31 11.72
N ARG A 93 0.58 16.93 12.10
CA ARG A 93 1.12 17.08 13.47
C ARG A 93 1.14 18.57 13.90
N ASP A 94 1.73 19.43 13.08
CA ASP A 94 1.79 20.90 13.28
C ASP A 94 0.42 21.55 13.36
N LEU A 95 -0.59 21.03 12.64
CA LEU A 95 -1.96 21.53 12.72
C LEU A 95 -2.67 21.01 13.97
N ALA A 96 -2.49 19.75 14.35
CA ALA A 96 -3.13 19.14 15.49
C ALA A 96 -2.76 19.83 16.81
N ASP A 97 -1.48 20.16 17.02
CA ASP A 97 -1.05 20.89 18.21
C ASP A 97 -1.54 22.35 18.23
N ARG A 98 -1.73 22.98 17.07
CA ARG A 98 -2.37 24.32 16.97
C ARG A 98 -3.88 24.28 17.24
N LEU A 99 -4.54 23.18 16.94
CA LEU A 99 -6.00 23.00 17.08
C LEU A 99 -6.40 22.15 18.31
N ASN A 100 -5.46 21.81 19.20
CA ASN A 100 -5.69 20.95 20.38
C ASN A 100 -6.27 19.55 20.04
N VAL A 101 -6.06 19.08 18.81
CA VAL A 101 -6.34 17.69 18.41
C VAL A 101 -5.20 16.81 18.94
N LYS A 102 -5.50 15.59 19.37
CA LYS A 102 -4.49 14.60 19.77
C LYS A 102 -4.44 13.46 18.76
N LEU A 103 -3.22 13.06 18.42
CA LEU A 103 -2.94 12.09 17.37
C LEU A 103 -2.41 10.80 18.01
N ILE A 104 -2.86 9.66 17.49
CA ILE A 104 -2.47 8.33 17.94
C ILE A 104 -2.27 7.48 16.68
N ASN A 105 -1.01 7.22 16.32
CA ASN A 105 -0.67 6.38 15.17
C ASN A 105 -0.75 4.88 15.52
N GLY A 106 -0.46 4.01 14.55
CA GLY A 106 -0.46 2.55 14.78
C GLY A 106 0.49 2.10 15.89
N THR A 107 1.63 2.80 16.05
CA THR A 107 2.64 2.51 17.09
C THR A 107 2.17 2.97 18.48
N ASP A 108 1.55 4.14 18.58
CA ASP A 108 0.93 4.66 19.81
C ASP A 108 -0.23 3.76 20.24
N LEU A 109 -1.07 3.32 19.29
CA LEU A 109 -2.20 2.44 19.54
C LEU A 109 -1.75 1.07 20.07
N ALA A 110 -0.74 0.46 19.44
CA ALA A 110 -0.12 -0.76 19.95
C ALA A 110 0.53 -0.57 21.33
N THR A 111 1.09 0.61 21.60
CA THR A 111 1.63 0.96 22.92
C THR A 111 0.53 1.05 23.98
N LEU A 112 -0.62 1.67 23.66
CA LEU A 112 -1.78 1.75 24.56
C LEU A 112 -2.35 0.37 24.89
N VAL A 113 -2.43 -0.55 23.91
CA VAL A 113 -2.83 -1.95 24.13
C VAL A 113 -1.96 -2.62 25.19
N VAL A 114 -0.64 -2.54 25.03
CA VAL A 114 0.32 -3.18 25.96
C VAL A 114 0.31 -2.48 27.32
N GLN A 115 0.20 -1.15 27.35
CA GLN A 115 0.17 -0.37 28.59
C GLN A 115 -1.08 -0.65 29.45
N HIS A 116 -2.20 -1.00 28.83
CA HIS A 116 -3.48 -1.23 29.51
C HIS A 116 -3.87 -2.71 29.64
N ASP A 117 -2.90 -3.63 29.44
CA ASP A 117 -3.08 -5.08 29.54
C ASP A 117 -4.28 -5.55 28.71
N ALA A 118 -4.35 -5.07 27.45
CA ALA A 118 -5.47 -5.23 26.52
C ALA A 118 -5.14 -6.17 25.35
N ILE A 119 -4.15 -7.05 25.51
CA ILE A 119 -3.73 -8.00 24.47
C ILE A 119 -4.84 -9.02 24.20
N ASP A 120 -5.61 -9.38 25.23
CA ASP A 120 -6.86 -10.16 25.12
C ASP A 120 -7.89 -9.50 24.20
N LEU A 121 -8.03 -8.17 24.26
CA LEU A 121 -8.89 -7.41 23.36
C LEU A 121 -8.37 -7.43 21.90
N VAL A 122 -7.05 -7.50 21.70
CA VAL A 122 -6.50 -7.68 20.35
C VAL A 122 -6.78 -9.09 19.82
N ASP A 123 -6.64 -10.13 20.65
CA ASP A 123 -6.97 -11.50 20.27
C ASP A 123 -8.46 -11.63 19.88
N ASP A 124 -9.39 -11.08 20.69
CA ASP A 124 -10.85 -11.08 20.41
C ASP A 124 -11.22 -10.48 19.03
N TYR A 125 -10.44 -9.51 18.53
CA TYR A 125 -10.65 -8.84 17.24
C TYR A 125 -9.77 -9.37 16.09
N LEU A 126 -8.80 -10.26 16.38
CA LEU A 126 -7.89 -10.89 15.41
C LEU A 126 -8.05 -12.41 15.24
N GLU A 127 -8.86 -13.09 16.05
CA GLU A 127 -9.01 -14.57 16.07
C GLU A 127 -9.48 -15.24 14.75
N PHE A 128 -9.71 -14.46 13.68
CA PHE A 128 -9.98 -14.97 12.33
C PHE A 128 -8.72 -15.34 11.51
N VAL A 129 -7.50 -15.12 12.03
CA VAL A 129 -6.25 -15.55 11.40
C VAL A 129 -5.80 -16.89 11.97
N THR A 130 -5.99 -17.97 11.22
CA THR A 130 -5.59 -19.33 11.65
C THR A 130 -4.07 -19.48 11.70
N THR A 131 -3.54 -19.69 12.91
CA THR A 131 -2.17 -20.17 13.11
C THR A 131 -1.99 -21.56 12.47
N VAL A 132 -0.96 -21.70 11.62
CA VAL A 132 -0.64 -22.99 11.00
C VAL A 132 0.29 -23.77 11.93
N GLU A 133 -0.28 -24.64 12.77
CA GLU A 133 0.52 -25.60 13.54
C GLU A 133 1.24 -26.56 12.58
N SER A 134 2.57 -26.60 12.66
CA SER A 134 3.42 -27.50 11.88
C SER A 134 3.62 -28.82 12.62
N ASP A 135 3.09 -29.93 12.09
CA ASP A 135 3.45 -31.25 12.58
C ASP A 135 3.48 -32.31 11.47
N THR A 136 4.43 -33.25 11.55
CA THR A 136 4.63 -34.35 10.59
C THR A 136 4.23 -35.70 11.22
N PRO A 137 4.06 -36.79 10.45
CA PRO A 137 2.92 -37.67 10.69
C PRO A 137 3.16 -38.81 11.69
N SER A 138 2.07 -39.28 12.29
CA SER A 138 1.98 -40.66 12.80
C SER A 138 0.58 -41.24 12.63
N GLU A 139 0.48 -42.35 11.91
CA GLU A 139 -0.74 -43.15 11.81
C GLU A 139 -1.05 -43.83 13.15
N HIS A 140 -2.30 -43.78 13.62
CA HIS A 140 -2.94 -44.93 14.28
C HIS A 140 -4.46 -44.74 14.46
N ALA A 141 -5.23 -45.10 13.42
CA ALA A 141 -6.68 -45.25 13.50
C ALA A 141 -7.10 -46.69 13.20
N GLN A 142 -7.50 -47.48 14.22
CA GLN A 142 -8.14 -48.79 13.98
C GLN A 142 -8.90 -49.38 15.19
N LYS A 143 -10.25 -49.45 15.07
CA LYS A 143 -11.28 -50.27 15.77
C LYS A 143 -12.57 -49.44 15.92
N GLN A 144 -13.81 -49.93 15.73
CA GLN A 144 -14.38 -51.25 15.37
C GLN A 144 -15.24 -51.11 14.09
N ALA A 145 -15.54 -52.08 13.20
CA ALA A 145 -15.67 -53.55 13.24
C ALA A 145 -17.12 -54.08 13.33
N GLY A 146 -17.49 -54.98 12.40
CA GLY A 146 -18.83 -55.56 12.16
C GLY A 146 -19.08 -55.72 10.65
N THR A 147 -18.93 -56.85 9.94
CA THR A 147 -19.29 -58.27 10.18
C THR A 147 -20.79 -58.52 9.88
N THR A 148 -21.21 -59.26 8.83
CA THR A 148 -20.46 -60.01 7.77
C THR A 148 -21.06 -59.74 6.35
N GLU A 149 -21.16 -60.58 5.29
CA GLU A 149 -21.08 -62.05 5.08
C GLU A 149 -20.77 -62.46 3.61
N GLN A 150 -20.46 -63.76 3.40
CA GLN A 150 -20.26 -64.54 2.15
C GLN A 150 -21.01 -64.07 0.87
N SER A 151 -20.42 -64.05 -0.34
CA SER A 151 -19.91 -65.25 -1.05
C SER A 151 -19.00 -64.93 -2.26
N GLN A 152 -17.97 -65.77 -2.47
CA GLN A 152 -17.17 -65.93 -3.70
C GLN A 152 -17.85 -66.96 -4.67
N PRO A 153 -17.35 -67.29 -5.90
CA PRO A 153 -15.97 -67.21 -6.45
C PRO A 153 -15.88 -66.48 -7.81
N GLU A 154 -14.81 -66.47 -8.62
CA GLU A 154 -13.55 -67.25 -8.64
C GLU A 154 -12.39 -66.45 -9.31
N GLU A 155 -11.15 -66.91 -9.12
CA GLU A 155 -9.87 -66.40 -9.68
C GLU A 155 -9.62 -66.93 -11.14
N PRO A 156 -8.57 -66.53 -11.91
CA PRO A 156 -7.24 -66.09 -11.46
C PRO A 156 -6.56 -64.90 -12.18
N GLU A 157 -5.34 -64.61 -11.74
CA GLU A 157 -4.38 -63.61 -12.19
C GLU A 157 -3.85 -63.82 -13.63
N SER A 158 -3.49 -62.72 -14.32
CA SER A 158 -2.30 -62.66 -15.19
C SER A 158 -1.94 -61.23 -15.64
N GLU A 159 -0.83 -60.70 -15.11
CA GLU A 159 0.08 -59.80 -15.86
C GLU A 159 1.04 -60.68 -16.71
N PRO A 160 1.79 -60.17 -17.73
CA PRO A 160 2.28 -58.78 -17.85
C PRO A 160 2.35 -58.15 -19.27
N ASP A 161 2.75 -56.87 -19.26
CA ASP A 161 3.63 -56.16 -20.22
C ASP A 161 3.23 -55.82 -21.67
N SER A 162 3.80 -54.67 -22.10
CA SER A 162 4.09 -54.24 -23.48
C SER A 162 2.95 -53.75 -24.43
N ALA A 163 2.66 -52.45 -24.33
CA ALA A 163 2.81 -51.41 -25.37
C ALA A 163 2.16 -51.50 -26.79
N TYR A 164 1.93 -50.30 -27.34
CA TYR A 164 1.54 -49.92 -28.73
C TYR A 164 0.06 -50.00 -29.15
N GLU A 165 -0.60 -48.85 -28.97
CA GLU A 165 -1.34 -48.09 -29.99
C GLU A 165 -2.26 -48.83 -31.00
N THR A 166 -3.56 -48.51 -30.93
CA THR A 166 -4.22 -47.80 -32.04
C THR A 166 -5.35 -46.92 -31.48
N GLY A 167 -5.77 -45.88 -32.21
CA GLY A 167 -6.86 -44.98 -31.80
C GLY A 167 -8.27 -45.60 -31.88
N THR A 168 -9.36 -44.84 -31.80
CA THR A 168 -9.45 -43.37 -31.96
C THR A 168 -10.74 -42.83 -31.34
N THR A 169 -10.69 -41.78 -30.51
CA THR A 169 -11.73 -40.73 -30.49
C THR A 169 -11.15 -39.44 -29.94
N THR A 170 -11.23 -38.35 -30.72
CA THR A 170 -11.04 -36.99 -30.19
C THR A 170 -12.37 -36.51 -29.64
N GLU A 171 -12.45 -36.20 -28.34
CA GLU A 171 -13.44 -35.25 -27.84
C GLU A 171 -12.73 -34.06 -27.17
N SER A 172 -13.30 -32.88 -27.43
CA SER A 172 -12.86 -31.57 -26.98
C SER A 172 -12.48 -31.50 -25.50
N GLY A 173 -11.46 -30.68 -25.17
CA GLY A 173 -11.14 -30.25 -23.81
C GLY A 173 -12.20 -29.33 -23.20
N SER A 174 -13.42 -29.82 -23.08
CA SER A 174 -14.55 -29.13 -22.47
C SER A 174 -15.19 -30.01 -21.41
N VAL A 175 -15.48 -29.45 -20.24
CA VAL A 175 -15.95 -30.24 -19.09
C VAL A 175 -17.34 -30.82 -19.38
N PRO A 176 -17.51 -32.16 -19.37
CA PRO A 176 -18.74 -32.80 -19.85
C PRO A 176 -19.97 -32.39 -19.04
N THR A 177 -21.13 -32.32 -19.69
CA THR A 177 -22.37 -31.87 -19.04
C THR A 177 -22.94 -32.93 -18.09
N THR A 178 -22.60 -32.81 -16.82
CA THR A 178 -23.08 -33.64 -15.72
C THR A 178 -24.58 -33.45 -15.45
N ILE A 179 -25.21 -34.45 -14.83
CA ILE A 179 -26.58 -34.33 -14.31
C ILE A 179 -26.63 -33.23 -13.24
N TRP A 180 -25.60 -33.15 -12.38
CA TRP A 180 -25.52 -32.15 -11.32
C TRP A 180 -25.46 -30.71 -11.82
N LYS A 181 -24.80 -30.42 -12.96
CA LYS A 181 -24.89 -29.09 -13.61
C LYS A 181 -26.35 -28.67 -13.86
N LYS A 182 -27.17 -29.62 -14.32
CA LYS A 182 -28.59 -29.39 -14.63
C LYS A 182 -29.41 -29.23 -13.34
N VAL A 183 -29.08 -29.96 -12.27
CA VAL A 183 -29.67 -29.75 -10.94
C VAL A 183 -29.36 -28.35 -10.42
N ILE A 184 -28.08 -27.91 -10.42
CA ILE A 184 -27.66 -26.58 -9.95
C ILE A 184 -28.44 -25.47 -10.68
N MET A 185 -28.48 -25.52 -12.01
CA MET A 185 -29.21 -24.54 -12.84
C MET A 185 -30.73 -24.54 -12.61
N ILE A 186 -31.33 -25.65 -12.15
CA ILE A 186 -32.76 -25.72 -11.79
C ILE A 186 -32.99 -25.26 -10.34
N THR A 187 -32.06 -25.53 -9.42
CA THR A 187 -32.17 -25.10 -8.02
C THR A 187 -32.06 -23.60 -7.84
N ILE A 188 -31.30 -22.88 -8.67
CA ILE A 188 -31.16 -21.40 -8.60
C ILE A 188 -32.53 -20.68 -8.69
N PRO A 189 -33.36 -20.86 -9.75
CA PRO A 189 -34.69 -20.26 -9.79
C PRO A 189 -35.65 -20.87 -8.76
N GLY A 190 -35.46 -22.14 -8.36
CA GLY A 190 -36.20 -22.74 -7.24
C GLY A 190 -35.96 -22.03 -5.91
N TRP A 191 -34.74 -21.55 -5.69
CA TRP A 191 -34.32 -20.74 -4.55
C TRP A 191 -35.03 -19.39 -4.51
N VAL A 192 -35.10 -18.69 -5.65
CA VAL A 192 -35.86 -17.43 -5.80
C VAL A 192 -37.35 -17.64 -5.51
N VAL A 193 -37.94 -18.74 -6.00
CA VAL A 193 -39.34 -19.08 -5.71
C VAL A 193 -39.58 -19.43 -4.24
N ALA A 194 -38.63 -20.09 -3.56
CA ALA A 194 -38.74 -20.39 -2.13
C ALA A 194 -38.70 -19.12 -1.25
N PHE A 195 -37.92 -18.11 -1.65
CA PHE A 195 -37.75 -16.84 -0.94
C PHE A 195 -38.91 -15.85 -1.18
N PHE A 196 -39.37 -15.69 -2.42
CA PHE A 196 -40.42 -14.73 -2.77
C PHE A 196 -41.84 -15.31 -2.90
N GLY A 197 -41.99 -16.65 -2.94
CA GLY A 197 -43.28 -17.33 -3.12
C GLY A 197 -44.06 -17.66 -1.84
N VAL A 198 -43.66 -17.09 -0.69
CA VAL A 198 -44.08 -17.50 0.66
C VAL A 198 -45.61 -17.45 0.88
N GLU A 199 -46.32 -16.51 0.25
CA GLU A 199 -47.77 -16.34 0.47
C GLU A 199 -48.67 -17.41 -0.19
N VAL A 200 -48.13 -18.28 -1.05
CA VAL A 200 -48.94 -19.15 -1.93
C VAL A 200 -49.01 -20.61 -1.47
N LEU A 201 -48.09 -21.08 -0.60
CA LEU A 201 -47.94 -22.50 -0.26
C LEU A 201 -48.28 -22.81 1.21
N PRO A 202 -48.97 -23.93 1.51
CA PRO A 202 -49.14 -24.41 2.89
C PRO A 202 -47.81 -24.65 3.60
N VAL A 203 -47.70 -24.23 4.86
CA VAL A 203 -46.45 -24.26 5.67
C VAL A 203 -45.71 -25.60 5.63
N ALA A 204 -46.44 -26.73 5.66
CA ALA A 204 -45.84 -28.06 5.58
C ALA A 204 -45.18 -28.37 4.22
N LEU A 205 -45.73 -27.84 3.12
CA LEU A 205 -45.12 -27.94 1.78
C LEU A 205 -43.97 -26.93 1.63
N TRP A 206 -44.11 -25.72 2.18
CA TRP A 206 -43.03 -24.73 2.17
C TRP A 206 -41.80 -25.24 2.95
N GLY A 207 -41.98 -25.83 4.13
CA GLY A 207 -40.87 -26.42 4.90
C GLY A 207 -40.14 -27.56 4.17
N VAL A 208 -40.88 -28.44 3.47
CA VAL A 208 -40.26 -29.50 2.66
C VAL A 208 -39.52 -28.90 1.44
N LEU A 209 -40.09 -27.91 0.77
CA LEU A 209 -39.45 -27.19 -0.34
C LEU A 209 -38.17 -26.47 0.14
N PHE A 210 -38.23 -25.80 1.28
CA PHE A 210 -37.14 -25.07 1.91
C PHE A 210 -35.94 -25.99 2.18
N PHE A 211 -36.12 -27.08 2.92
CA PHE A 211 -35.02 -27.99 3.24
C PHE A 211 -34.50 -28.77 2.01
N THR A 212 -35.37 -29.13 1.06
CA THR A 212 -34.92 -29.81 -0.16
C THR A 212 -34.13 -28.89 -1.10
N VAL A 213 -34.44 -27.59 -1.15
CA VAL A 213 -33.66 -26.60 -1.91
C VAL A 213 -32.38 -26.21 -1.17
N TRP A 214 -32.42 -25.96 0.14
CA TRP A 214 -31.26 -25.52 0.93
C TRP A 214 -30.17 -26.60 1.00
N PHE A 215 -30.51 -27.88 1.22
CA PHE A 215 -29.51 -28.97 1.14
C PHE A 215 -29.24 -29.45 -0.29
N GLY A 216 -30.20 -29.30 -1.21
CA GLY A 216 -30.06 -29.77 -2.59
C GLY A 216 -28.95 -29.08 -3.37
N LEU A 217 -28.78 -27.77 -3.20
CA LEU A 217 -27.76 -26.98 -3.91
C LEU A 217 -26.32 -27.31 -3.47
N PRO A 218 -25.96 -27.32 -2.16
CA PRO A 218 -24.64 -27.76 -1.69
C PRO A 218 -24.31 -29.21 -2.07
N ILE A 219 -25.28 -30.13 -1.98
CA ILE A 219 -25.08 -31.54 -2.37
C ILE A 219 -24.84 -31.64 -3.88
N ALA A 220 -25.58 -30.88 -4.70
CA ALA A 220 -25.35 -30.86 -6.14
C ALA A 220 -23.97 -30.26 -6.48
N LEU A 221 -23.56 -29.14 -5.87
CA LEU A 221 -22.22 -28.55 -6.05
C LEU A 221 -21.10 -29.52 -5.66
N PHE A 222 -21.23 -30.21 -4.52
CA PHE A 222 -20.26 -31.22 -4.05
C PHE A 222 -20.12 -32.39 -5.04
N LEU A 223 -21.25 -32.96 -5.50
CA LEU A 223 -21.27 -34.10 -6.42
C LEU A 223 -20.89 -33.72 -7.85
N ASP A 224 -21.03 -32.45 -8.22
CA ASP A 224 -20.55 -31.89 -9.48
C ASP A 224 -19.03 -31.66 -9.44
N ALA A 225 -18.54 -30.92 -8.45
CA ALA A 225 -17.13 -30.60 -8.27
C ALA A 225 -16.26 -31.86 -8.15
N ARG A 226 -16.70 -32.85 -7.36
CA ARG A 226 -16.01 -34.15 -7.24
C ARG A 226 -15.82 -34.83 -8.60
N ARG A 227 -16.77 -34.69 -9.52
CA ARG A 227 -16.74 -35.32 -10.85
C ARG A 227 -16.05 -34.47 -11.91
N VAL A 228 -16.02 -33.15 -11.77
CA VAL A 228 -15.23 -32.27 -12.64
C VAL A 228 -13.72 -32.45 -12.39
N ARG A 229 -13.33 -32.74 -11.14
CA ARG A 229 -11.94 -33.03 -10.74
C ARG A 229 -11.34 -34.28 -11.40
N GLU A 230 -12.14 -35.13 -12.04
CA GLU A 230 -11.67 -36.27 -12.84
C GLU A 230 -11.20 -35.84 -14.26
N TYR A 231 -11.42 -34.57 -14.65
CA TYR A 231 -11.16 -34.03 -15.99
C TYR A 231 -10.35 -32.71 -16.01
N SER A 232 -10.06 -32.10 -14.85
CA SER A 232 -9.26 -30.85 -14.75
C SER A 232 -8.74 -30.61 -13.33
N ASP A 233 -7.53 -30.06 -13.20
CA ASP A 233 -6.82 -29.79 -11.94
C ASP A 233 -7.35 -28.60 -11.10
N TRP A 234 -8.61 -28.22 -11.27
CA TRP A 234 -9.17 -26.99 -10.69
C TRP A 234 -10.39 -27.25 -9.77
N PRO A 235 -10.55 -26.54 -8.63
CA PRO A 235 -9.55 -25.90 -7.77
C PRO A 235 -9.12 -26.75 -6.55
N GLN A 236 -7.97 -26.41 -5.96
CA GLN A 236 -7.54 -26.85 -4.62
C GLN A 236 -8.65 -26.64 -3.56
N TYR A 237 -9.34 -25.50 -3.62
CA TYR A 237 -10.39 -25.09 -2.68
C TYR A 237 -11.82 -25.30 -3.23
N TRP A 238 -12.07 -26.39 -3.96
CA TRP A 238 -13.42 -26.73 -4.47
C TRP A 238 -14.49 -26.83 -3.38
N TRP A 239 -14.08 -27.18 -2.16
CA TRP A 239 -14.92 -27.23 -0.98
C TRP A 239 -15.44 -25.86 -0.53
N ALA A 240 -14.75 -24.76 -0.86
CA ALA A 240 -15.18 -23.41 -0.48
C ALA A 240 -16.53 -23.04 -1.11
N TYR A 241 -16.76 -23.41 -2.36
CA TYR A 241 -18.06 -23.27 -3.04
C TYR A 241 -19.17 -24.06 -2.35
N VAL A 242 -18.85 -25.20 -1.75
CA VAL A 242 -19.81 -26.04 -1.01
C VAL A 242 -20.12 -25.43 0.36
N LEU A 243 -19.10 -25.04 1.13
CA LEU A 243 -19.29 -24.41 2.45
C LEU A 243 -20.03 -23.07 2.35
N THR A 244 -19.63 -22.19 1.43
CA THR A 244 -20.34 -20.91 1.20
C THR A 244 -21.77 -21.13 0.71
N SER A 245 -22.06 -22.21 -0.03
CA SER A 245 -23.45 -22.55 -0.42
C SER A 245 -24.34 -23.04 0.73
N LEU A 246 -23.77 -23.38 1.90
CA LEU A 246 -24.55 -23.66 3.11
C LEU A 246 -25.03 -22.37 3.79
N VAL A 247 -24.33 -21.24 3.59
CA VAL A 247 -24.68 -19.93 4.15
C VAL A 247 -25.98 -19.45 3.52
N TRP A 248 -27.06 -19.54 4.29
CA TRP A 248 -28.44 -19.52 3.80
C TRP A 248 -28.74 -18.35 2.84
N LEU A 249 -28.56 -17.11 3.27
CA LEU A 249 -28.93 -15.93 2.47
C LEU A 249 -28.09 -15.72 1.18
N PHE A 250 -26.93 -16.35 1.06
CA PHE A 250 -25.98 -16.09 -0.03
C PHE A 250 -25.77 -17.28 -0.97
N ALA A 251 -26.42 -18.42 -0.74
CA ALA A 251 -26.14 -19.70 -1.41
C ALA A 251 -26.16 -19.68 -2.96
N ILE A 252 -26.87 -18.72 -3.58
CA ILE A 252 -26.93 -18.53 -5.04
C ILE A 252 -25.61 -17.96 -5.60
N VAL A 253 -24.91 -17.10 -4.85
CA VAL A 253 -23.68 -16.41 -5.28
C VAL A 253 -22.53 -17.39 -5.59
N PRO A 254 -22.12 -18.31 -4.70
CA PRO A 254 -21.07 -19.27 -5.01
C PRO A 254 -21.51 -20.27 -6.10
N ALA A 255 -22.81 -20.58 -6.21
CA ALA A 255 -23.33 -21.39 -7.31
C ALA A 255 -23.21 -20.69 -8.68
N GLY A 256 -23.45 -19.37 -8.72
CA GLY A 256 -23.24 -18.53 -9.89
C GLY A 256 -21.76 -18.44 -10.28
N LEU A 257 -20.89 -18.12 -9.33
CA LEU A 257 -19.43 -18.07 -9.52
C LEU A 257 -18.86 -19.43 -10.00
N TYR A 258 -19.31 -20.53 -9.40
CA TYR A 258 -18.96 -21.89 -9.79
C TYR A 258 -19.37 -22.20 -11.23
N LEU A 259 -20.61 -21.86 -11.64
CA LEU A 259 -21.08 -22.07 -13.01
C LEU A 259 -20.37 -21.16 -14.03
N TRP A 260 -20.04 -19.92 -13.67
CA TRP A 260 -19.29 -18.99 -14.50
C TRP A 260 -17.87 -19.48 -14.73
N ARG A 261 -17.12 -19.81 -13.67
CA ARG A 261 -15.75 -20.35 -13.81
C ARG A 261 -15.75 -21.72 -14.50
N ARG A 262 -16.80 -22.54 -14.32
CA ARG A 262 -16.96 -23.80 -15.09
C ARG A 262 -17.25 -23.58 -16.57
N ARG A 263 -17.72 -22.40 -16.96
CA ARG A 263 -17.81 -22.01 -18.36
C ARG A 263 -16.45 -21.58 -18.90
N SER A 264 -15.64 -20.85 -18.12
CA SER A 264 -14.37 -20.28 -18.61
C SER A 264 -13.27 -21.30 -18.94
N ILE A 265 -13.28 -22.54 -18.44
CA ILE A 265 -12.42 -23.61 -19.01
C ILE A 265 -12.77 -23.83 -20.49
N ASN A 266 -14.07 -23.99 -20.78
CA ASN A 266 -14.54 -24.40 -22.10
C ASN A 266 -14.32 -23.30 -23.16
N GLU A 267 -13.98 -22.08 -22.73
CA GLU A 267 -13.64 -20.94 -23.58
C GLU A 267 -12.12 -20.71 -23.67
N SER A 268 -11.30 -21.40 -22.86
CA SER A 268 -9.82 -21.32 -22.91
C SER A 268 -9.17 -22.41 -23.78
N VAL A 269 -9.93 -23.02 -24.71
CA VAL A 269 -9.46 -24.12 -25.58
C VAL A 269 -9.97 -23.93 -27.02
N GLU A 270 -9.43 -22.93 -27.72
CA GLU A 270 -9.47 -22.87 -29.20
C GLU A 270 -8.08 -23.18 -29.78
N PRO A 271 -7.98 -23.87 -30.93
CA PRO A 271 -6.72 -24.37 -31.47
C PRO A 271 -5.92 -23.30 -32.24
N SER A 272 -4.67 -23.09 -31.87
CA SER A 272 -3.73 -22.23 -32.60
C SER A 272 -3.43 -22.78 -34.01
N HIS A 273 -3.47 -21.90 -35.01
CA HIS A 273 -3.15 -22.27 -36.39
C HIS A 273 -1.64 -22.51 -36.59
N VAL A 274 -1.29 -23.70 -37.07
CA VAL A 274 0.09 -24.05 -37.47
C VAL A 274 0.47 -23.36 -38.78
N SER A 275 1.73 -22.93 -38.91
CA SER A 275 2.35 -22.51 -40.17
C SER A 275 3.70 -23.19 -40.33
N ASP A 276 3.84 -24.01 -41.38
CA ASP A 276 5.04 -24.83 -41.64
C ASP A 276 6.23 -24.04 -42.22
N THR A 277 7.46 -24.39 -41.85
CA THR A 277 8.54 -24.84 -42.78
C THR A 277 9.81 -25.32 -42.02
N PRO A 278 10.69 -26.17 -42.62
CA PRO A 278 11.57 -27.08 -41.85
C PRO A 278 13.08 -26.71 -41.79
N PRO A 279 13.90 -27.44 -40.98
CA PRO A 279 15.28 -27.06 -40.62
C PRO A 279 16.39 -27.78 -41.42
N THR A 280 17.66 -27.43 -41.14
CA THR A 280 18.85 -28.25 -41.50
C THR A 280 19.97 -28.10 -40.46
N GLU A 281 20.64 -29.22 -40.18
CA GLU A 281 21.77 -29.48 -39.27
C GLU A 281 23.07 -28.72 -39.68
N THR A 282 24.18 -28.64 -38.92
CA THR A 282 24.91 -29.71 -38.20
C THR A 282 25.99 -29.19 -37.21
N THR A 283 26.32 -29.99 -36.19
CA THR A 283 27.44 -29.91 -35.19
C THR A 283 28.84 -30.25 -35.77
N PRO A 284 30.00 -30.39 -35.04
CA PRO A 284 30.30 -30.24 -33.58
C PRO A 284 31.62 -29.47 -33.16
N ASP A 285 31.75 -29.21 -31.83
CA ASP A 285 32.90 -29.32 -30.86
C ASP A 285 34.40 -29.49 -31.29
N PRO A 286 35.45 -29.29 -30.41
CA PRO A 286 35.51 -28.76 -29.03
C PRO A 286 36.73 -27.80 -28.68
N GLU A 287 36.94 -27.52 -27.38
CA GLU A 287 38.08 -26.91 -26.64
C GLU A 287 39.52 -27.52 -26.89
N PRO A 288 40.69 -27.03 -26.32
CA PRO A 288 40.91 -26.14 -25.14
C PRO A 288 42.09 -25.09 -25.12
N ARG A 289 42.07 -24.19 -24.12
CA ARG A 289 43.17 -23.56 -23.29
C ARG A 289 44.56 -23.16 -23.87
N SER A 290 45.03 -21.93 -23.52
CA SER A 290 46.34 -21.70 -22.83
C SER A 290 46.52 -20.28 -22.22
N GLN A 291 47.40 -20.16 -21.21
CA GLN A 291 47.68 -19.01 -20.31
C GLN A 291 48.50 -17.87 -20.99
N THR A 292 48.63 -16.63 -20.47
CA THR A 292 49.47 -16.25 -19.30
C THR A 292 49.41 -14.73 -18.96
N GLN A 293 49.26 -14.39 -17.66
CA GLN A 293 49.99 -13.41 -16.80
C GLN A 293 50.86 -12.28 -17.46
N VAL A 294 51.00 -11.04 -16.94
CA VAL A 294 51.57 -10.60 -15.62
C VAL A 294 51.19 -9.13 -15.27
N ASN A 295 51.15 -8.81 -13.96
CA ASN A 295 51.30 -7.55 -13.16
C ASN A 295 51.81 -6.23 -13.86
N SER A 296 51.69 -5.01 -13.31
CA SER A 296 51.69 -4.56 -11.89
C SER A 296 51.17 -3.13 -11.69
N GLU A 297 50.81 -2.76 -10.46
CA GLU A 297 50.56 -1.38 -10.00
C GLU A 297 51.84 -0.71 -9.43
N SER A 298 51.86 0.64 -9.31
CA SER A 298 52.30 1.39 -8.11
C SER A 298 52.29 2.91 -8.34
N SER A 299 51.89 3.68 -7.31
CA SER A 299 51.67 5.14 -7.32
C SER A 299 52.89 6.00 -6.92
N ALA A 300 52.65 7.32 -6.73
CA ALA A 300 53.53 8.44 -6.30
C ALA A 300 54.23 9.21 -7.45
N ASP A 301 54.39 10.54 -7.42
CA ASP A 301 54.58 11.46 -6.28
C ASP A 301 53.80 12.80 -6.42
N SER A 302 54.19 13.85 -5.70
CA SER A 302 53.41 15.03 -5.29
C SER A 302 53.91 16.38 -5.85
N SER A 303 53.08 17.43 -5.72
CA SER A 303 53.42 18.70 -4.99
C SER A 303 52.98 20.05 -5.64
N THR A 304 52.80 21.06 -4.76
CA THR A 304 53.08 22.51 -4.96
C THR A 304 52.13 23.45 -5.76
N SER A 305 51.18 24.05 -5.03
CA SER A 305 50.99 25.53 -4.83
C SER A 305 50.69 26.53 -5.98
N THR A 306 49.70 27.41 -5.70
CA THR A 306 49.54 28.84 -6.11
C THR A 306 49.34 29.24 -7.58
N GLY A 307 48.22 29.93 -7.88
CA GLY A 307 48.13 30.83 -9.04
C GLY A 307 46.73 31.24 -9.55
N GLU A 308 46.09 32.24 -8.93
CA GLU A 308 45.20 33.18 -9.66
C GLU A 308 46.06 34.25 -10.39
N PRO A 309 45.60 35.00 -11.42
CA PRO A 309 44.18 35.30 -11.74
C PRO A 309 43.73 35.32 -13.24
N ALA A 310 42.42 35.15 -13.41
CA ALA A 310 41.48 35.87 -14.31
C ALA A 310 41.61 35.98 -15.85
N THR A 311 40.41 35.91 -16.47
CA THR A 311 39.93 36.47 -17.77
C THR A 311 39.89 35.61 -19.06
N HIS A 312 38.68 35.63 -19.65
CA HIS A 312 38.28 35.43 -21.06
C HIS A 312 38.31 34.02 -21.73
N SER A 313 37.12 33.40 -21.75
CA SER A 313 36.36 32.89 -22.94
C SER A 313 37.12 32.18 -24.08
N THR A 314 36.69 31.02 -24.58
CA THR A 314 35.42 30.84 -25.34
C THR A 314 35.19 29.35 -25.66
N GLN A 315 33.94 28.83 -25.51
CA GLN A 315 33.34 27.61 -26.15
C GLN A 315 34.09 26.24 -26.07
N ASP A 316 33.47 25.06 -26.10
CA ASP A 316 32.06 24.63 -26.18
C ASP A 316 31.87 23.39 -25.26
N SER A 317 30.71 23.25 -24.62
CA SER A 317 30.19 21.98 -24.09
C SER A 317 28.68 22.14 -23.90
N ALA A 318 27.89 21.22 -24.46
CA ALA A 318 26.45 21.20 -24.29
C ALA A 318 26.10 20.21 -23.19
N GLU A 319 25.64 20.71 -22.05
CA GLU A 319 24.95 19.94 -21.02
C GLU A 319 23.55 20.53 -20.88
N PHE A 320 22.54 19.66 -20.73
CA PHE A 320 21.14 20.06 -20.65
C PHE A 320 20.94 20.92 -19.39
N SER A 321 20.35 22.11 -19.56
CA SER A 321 19.83 22.84 -18.39
C SER A 321 18.64 22.07 -17.85
N THR A 322 18.69 21.67 -16.59
CA THR A 322 17.49 21.31 -15.84
C THR A 322 16.49 22.48 -15.91
N THR A 323 15.22 22.14 -16.03
CA THR A 323 14.12 23.09 -16.23
C THR A 323 13.68 23.67 -14.88
N ASP A 324 14.56 24.47 -14.28
CA ASP A 324 14.31 25.28 -13.08
C ASP A 324 13.16 26.28 -13.34
N ARG A 325 11.92 25.78 -13.25
CA ARG A 325 10.69 26.53 -13.46
C ARG A 325 10.34 27.32 -12.21
N ALA A 326 11.15 28.35 -11.94
CA ALA A 326 10.62 29.55 -11.32
C ALA A 326 9.35 29.97 -12.09
N THR A 327 8.19 29.91 -11.42
CA THR A 327 6.91 30.22 -12.04
C THR A 327 6.83 31.72 -12.28
N ASP A 328 7.29 32.16 -13.45
CA ASP A 328 7.19 33.56 -13.85
C ASP A 328 5.74 34.04 -13.80
N ARG A 329 5.57 35.27 -13.31
CA ARG A 329 4.25 35.87 -13.10
C ARG A 329 4.14 37.20 -13.81
N ILE A 330 3.16 37.31 -14.69
CA ILE A 330 2.98 38.47 -15.56
C ILE A 330 1.70 39.23 -15.19
N ASP A 331 1.80 40.56 -15.26
CA ASP A 331 0.65 41.46 -15.19
C ASP A 331 0.01 41.55 -16.58
N ILE A 332 -1.26 41.12 -16.70
CA ILE A 332 -2.04 41.19 -17.94
C ILE A 332 -3.19 42.17 -17.73
N GLU A 333 -3.29 43.22 -18.54
CA GLU A 333 -4.43 44.13 -18.58
C GLU A 333 -5.36 43.72 -19.75
N HIS A 334 -6.58 43.29 -19.44
CA HIS A 334 -7.54 42.80 -20.44
C HIS A 334 -8.97 43.25 -20.09
N GLY A 335 -9.56 44.08 -20.96
CA GLY A 335 -10.80 44.79 -20.68
C GLY A 335 -10.55 45.87 -19.61
N ASP A 336 -11.46 45.97 -18.63
CA ASP A 336 -11.29 46.82 -17.45
C ASP A 336 -10.55 46.11 -16.29
N ASN A 337 -10.13 44.84 -16.49
CA ASN A 337 -9.54 43.98 -15.46
C ASN A 337 -8.01 43.84 -15.61
N ARG A 338 -7.32 43.64 -14.48
CA ARG A 338 -5.90 43.28 -14.42
C ARG A 338 -5.71 41.95 -13.70
N TYR A 339 -4.95 41.05 -14.31
CA TYR A 339 -4.70 39.69 -13.86
C TYR A 339 -3.21 39.54 -13.50
N TYR A 340 -2.91 38.83 -12.42
CA TYR A 340 -1.54 38.52 -11.99
C TYR A 340 -1.26 37.02 -12.20
N ALA A 341 -1.12 36.68 -13.48
CA ALA A 341 -1.15 35.32 -13.98
C ALA A 341 0.20 34.61 -13.78
N GLN A 342 0.16 33.30 -13.54
CA GLN A 342 1.30 32.41 -13.67
C GLN A 342 1.44 31.99 -15.14
N THR A 343 2.67 31.75 -15.62
CA THR A 343 2.91 31.34 -17.01
C THR A 343 3.38 29.89 -17.15
N ALA A 344 3.11 29.31 -18.32
CA ALA A 344 3.76 28.13 -18.86
C ALA A 344 4.18 28.42 -20.31
N THR A 345 5.45 28.21 -20.63
CA THR A 345 6.03 28.46 -21.96
C THR A 345 6.21 27.14 -22.71
N SER A 346 5.96 27.14 -24.01
CA SER A 346 6.12 25.97 -24.88
C SER A 346 7.59 25.56 -25.04
N PRO A 347 7.89 24.28 -25.35
CA PRO A 347 9.26 23.80 -25.56
C PRO A 347 10.08 24.57 -26.62
N ASN A 348 9.45 25.15 -27.65
CA ASN A 348 10.09 26.01 -28.64
C ASN A 348 10.22 27.50 -28.23
N GLY A 349 9.54 27.92 -27.17
CA GLY A 349 9.51 29.32 -26.70
C GLY A 349 8.58 30.27 -27.47
N GLU A 350 7.86 29.79 -28.50
CA GLU A 350 7.00 30.64 -29.35
C GLU A 350 5.64 30.96 -28.69
N TYR A 351 5.13 30.06 -27.83
CA TYR A 351 3.85 30.20 -27.15
C TYR A 351 3.99 30.36 -25.63
N ILE A 352 3.18 31.23 -25.05
CA ILE A 352 3.05 31.40 -23.59
C ILE A 352 1.57 31.27 -23.21
N ALA A 353 1.22 30.19 -22.52
CA ALA A 353 -0.03 30.10 -21.80
C ALA A 353 0.09 30.82 -20.46
N ALA A 354 -0.90 31.62 -20.08
CA ALA A 354 -0.93 32.32 -18.81
C ALA A 354 -2.29 32.16 -18.14
N TYR A 355 -2.29 31.94 -16.82
CA TYR A 355 -3.51 31.63 -16.08
C TYR A 355 -3.55 32.26 -14.68
N GLN A 356 -4.75 32.58 -14.21
CA GLN A 356 -4.98 33.02 -12.84
C GLN A 356 -6.22 32.31 -12.28
N ASP A 357 -6.08 31.69 -11.10
CA ASP A 357 -7.21 31.23 -10.27
C ASP A 357 -8.26 32.33 -10.14
N GLY A 358 -9.52 31.92 -9.99
CA GLY A 358 -10.61 32.80 -9.61
C GLY A 358 -10.43 33.30 -8.18
N ARG A 359 -11.48 33.94 -7.65
CA ARG A 359 -11.52 34.36 -6.25
C ARG A 359 -12.92 34.13 -5.69
N SER A 360 -12.99 33.39 -4.58
CA SER A 360 -14.12 33.48 -3.67
C SER A 360 -14.33 34.95 -3.28
N GLY A 361 -15.53 35.47 -3.48
CA GLY A 361 -15.86 36.85 -3.15
C GLY A 361 -15.57 37.14 -1.67
N ALA A 362 -14.73 38.14 -1.38
CA ALA A 362 -14.36 38.54 -0.02
C ALA A 362 -15.49 39.35 0.68
N GLY A 363 -16.71 38.80 0.66
CA GLY A 363 -17.95 39.44 1.09
C GLY A 363 -19.16 38.84 0.39
N ALA A 364 -20.33 39.49 0.50
CA ALA A 364 -21.57 39.06 -0.14
C ALA A 364 -21.64 39.46 -1.64
N GLY A 365 -20.66 39.04 -2.43
CA GLY A 365 -20.62 39.15 -3.89
C GLY A 365 -20.45 37.79 -4.55
N ASP A 366 -20.82 37.69 -5.81
CA ASP A 366 -20.61 36.47 -6.60
C ASP A 366 -19.11 36.19 -6.78
N PRO A 367 -18.67 34.92 -6.95
CA PRO A 367 -17.25 34.60 -7.18
C PRO A 367 -16.70 35.26 -8.45
N GLU A 368 -15.46 35.76 -8.39
CA GLU A 368 -14.73 36.19 -9.58
C GLU A 368 -14.18 34.96 -10.28
N GLN A 369 -14.61 34.68 -11.51
CA GLN A 369 -14.06 33.58 -12.31
C GLN A 369 -12.58 33.83 -12.63
N GLY A 370 -11.80 32.75 -12.63
CA GLY A 370 -10.45 32.74 -13.15
C GLY A 370 -10.40 32.85 -14.68
N ARG A 371 -9.19 32.96 -15.21
CA ARG A 371 -8.99 33.20 -16.64
C ARG A 371 -7.69 32.60 -17.16
N VAL A 372 -7.76 32.08 -18.37
CA VAL A 372 -6.62 31.62 -19.17
C VAL A 372 -6.43 32.52 -20.39
N PHE A 373 -5.19 32.69 -20.80
CA PHE A 373 -4.73 33.42 -21.98
C PHE A 373 -3.71 32.57 -22.74
N LEU A 374 -3.66 32.71 -24.06
CA LEU A 374 -2.56 32.23 -24.90
C LEU A 374 -1.96 33.41 -25.65
N PHE A 375 -0.63 33.54 -25.60
CA PHE A 375 0.15 34.47 -26.40
C PHE A 375 1.07 33.72 -27.36
N GLU A 376 1.33 34.34 -28.51
CA GLU A 376 2.28 33.94 -29.55
C GLU A 376 3.03 35.21 -29.97
N ASP A 377 4.37 35.27 -29.89
CA ASP A 377 5.17 36.48 -30.17
C ASP A 377 4.64 37.77 -29.49
N GLU A 378 4.27 37.68 -28.20
CA GLU A 378 3.59 38.71 -27.39
C GLU A 378 2.14 39.09 -27.83
N GLU A 379 1.63 38.61 -28.98
CA GLU A 379 0.25 38.85 -29.42
C GLU A 379 -0.74 37.84 -28.79
N LEU A 380 -1.87 38.35 -28.27
CA LEU A 380 -2.92 37.55 -27.63
C LEU A 380 -3.76 36.78 -28.65
N GLN A 381 -3.61 35.46 -28.69
CA GLN A 381 -4.33 34.57 -29.61
C GLN A 381 -5.75 34.24 -29.12
N PHE A 382 -5.89 33.81 -27.86
CA PHE A 382 -7.20 33.65 -27.23
C PHE A 382 -7.18 33.90 -25.72
N THR A 383 -8.37 34.08 -25.14
CA THR A 383 -8.59 34.01 -23.69
C THR A 383 -9.96 33.41 -23.40
N THR A 384 -10.06 32.64 -22.31
CA THR A 384 -11.32 32.05 -21.82
C THR A 384 -11.44 32.21 -20.31
N GLU A 385 -12.66 32.40 -19.84
CA GLU A 385 -13.02 32.32 -18.42
C GLU A 385 -13.18 30.84 -18.02
N LEU A 386 -12.75 30.54 -16.80
CA LEU A 386 -12.82 29.23 -16.14
C LEU A 386 -13.05 29.48 -14.64
N ASP A 387 -13.51 28.49 -13.87
CA ASP A 387 -13.88 28.77 -12.48
C ASP A 387 -12.63 28.99 -11.61
N ARG A 388 -11.65 28.07 -11.68
CA ARG A 388 -10.38 28.10 -10.92
C ARG A 388 -9.22 27.40 -11.66
N PRO A 389 -8.68 27.97 -12.75
CA PRO A 389 -7.54 27.39 -13.45
C PRO A 389 -6.30 27.43 -12.54
N ASN A 390 -5.78 26.26 -12.18
CA ASN A 390 -4.74 26.07 -11.16
C ASN A 390 -3.38 25.67 -11.76
N ALA A 391 -3.38 25.03 -12.94
CA ALA A 391 -2.16 24.75 -13.71
C ALA A 391 -2.44 24.71 -15.22
N CYS A 392 -1.43 25.00 -16.05
CA CYS A 392 -1.49 24.92 -17.52
C CYS A 392 -0.18 24.34 -18.10
N ALA A 393 -0.28 23.69 -19.25
CA ALA A 393 0.85 23.34 -20.13
C ALA A 393 0.50 23.71 -21.58
N VAL A 394 1.51 23.96 -22.44
CA VAL A 394 1.30 24.40 -23.83
C VAL A 394 2.30 23.78 -24.80
N GLY A 395 1.81 23.30 -25.95
CA GLY A 395 2.60 22.70 -27.03
C GLY A 395 3.21 23.75 -27.97
N ASN A 396 4.05 23.28 -28.90
CA ASN A 396 4.66 24.12 -29.96
C ASN A 396 3.68 24.43 -31.11
N ASP A 397 2.45 23.93 -31.04
CA ASP A 397 1.34 24.18 -31.95
C ASP A 397 0.33 25.22 -31.37
N GLY A 398 0.59 25.72 -30.17
CA GLY A 398 -0.30 26.59 -29.41
C GLY A 398 -1.49 25.87 -28.75
N THR A 399 -1.51 24.54 -28.70
CA THR A 399 -2.53 23.82 -27.92
C THR A 399 -2.20 23.88 -26.42
N VAL A 400 -3.20 24.22 -25.61
CA VAL A 400 -3.09 24.50 -24.17
C VAL A 400 -3.92 23.48 -23.39
N ALA A 401 -3.25 22.67 -22.56
CA ALA A 401 -3.89 21.83 -21.55
C ALA A 401 -4.04 22.61 -20.24
N VAL A 402 -5.20 22.50 -19.58
CA VAL A 402 -5.57 23.27 -18.39
C VAL A 402 -6.22 22.39 -17.33
N VAL A 403 -5.75 22.55 -16.10
CA VAL A 403 -6.38 22.03 -14.87
C VAL A 403 -7.21 23.15 -14.23
N ASP A 404 -8.49 22.89 -14.03
CA ASP A 404 -9.47 23.83 -13.49
C ASP A 404 -10.25 23.21 -12.33
N TRP A 405 -10.15 23.78 -11.12
CA TRP A 405 -10.90 23.30 -9.96
C TRP A 405 -12.32 23.89 -9.98
N ILE A 406 -13.32 23.15 -9.49
CA ILE A 406 -14.73 23.58 -9.65
C ILE A 406 -15.30 24.25 -8.39
N ASP A 407 -14.88 23.80 -7.21
CA ASP A 407 -15.47 24.22 -5.93
C ASP A 407 -14.59 25.19 -5.12
N TRP A 408 -15.27 25.92 -4.23
CA TRP A 408 -14.73 26.72 -3.13
C TRP A 408 -15.11 26.15 -1.74
N GLY A 409 -16.05 25.21 -1.70
CA GLY A 409 -16.39 24.41 -0.52
C GLY A 409 -15.66 23.06 -0.46
N ASP A 410 -16.25 22.11 0.25
CA ASP A 410 -15.59 20.88 0.68
C ASP A 410 -15.65 19.73 -0.34
N THR A 411 -16.20 19.94 -1.56
CA THR A 411 -16.33 18.86 -2.56
C THR A 411 -15.16 18.82 -3.54
N LEU A 412 -14.33 17.77 -3.41
CA LEU A 412 -13.20 17.50 -4.30
C LEU A 412 -13.69 17.37 -5.74
N SER A 413 -13.28 18.29 -6.60
CA SER A 413 -13.80 18.36 -7.97
C SER A 413 -12.89 19.12 -8.92
N GLY A 414 -12.60 18.51 -10.06
CA GLY A 414 -11.67 19.01 -11.07
C GLY A 414 -12.19 18.85 -12.50
N ARG A 415 -11.79 19.75 -13.38
CA ARG A 415 -12.02 19.67 -14.83
C ARG A 415 -10.70 19.78 -15.56
N PHE A 416 -10.49 18.81 -16.43
CA PHE A 416 -9.40 18.85 -17.39
C PHE A 416 -9.92 19.36 -18.73
N TYR A 417 -9.22 20.34 -19.28
CA TYR A 417 -9.54 20.97 -20.54
C TYR A 417 -8.33 20.98 -21.46
N VAL A 418 -8.56 20.83 -22.76
CA VAL A 418 -7.55 21.12 -23.79
C VAL A 418 -8.16 22.00 -24.86
N PHE A 419 -7.50 23.11 -25.16
CA PHE A 419 -7.89 24.12 -26.15
C PHE A 419 -6.82 24.22 -27.23
N ASN A 420 -7.20 24.36 -28.50
CA ASN A 420 -6.24 24.71 -29.55
C ASN A 420 -5.88 26.21 -29.52
N ALA A 421 -4.92 26.63 -30.34
CA ALA A 421 -4.47 28.02 -30.46
C ALA A 421 -5.57 29.06 -30.75
N SER A 422 -6.73 28.64 -31.26
CA SER A 422 -7.90 29.52 -31.51
C SER A 422 -8.90 29.59 -30.34
N GLY A 423 -8.61 28.93 -29.22
CA GLY A 423 -9.51 28.80 -28.07
C GLY A 423 -10.65 27.80 -28.27
N HIS A 424 -10.61 26.97 -29.32
CA HIS A 424 -11.58 25.89 -29.47
C HIS A 424 -11.20 24.73 -28.55
N ARG A 425 -12.12 24.35 -27.66
CA ARG A 425 -11.94 23.25 -26.72
C ARG A 425 -12.21 21.90 -27.39
N PHE A 426 -11.21 21.02 -27.40
CA PHE A 426 -11.35 19.62 -27.76
C PHE A 426 -11.75 18.78 -26.53
N VAL A 427 -10.87 18.68 -25.53
CA VAL A 427 -11.11 17.88 -24.31
C VAL A 427 -11.97 18.64 -23.31
N LYS A 428 -12.96 17.96 -22.73
CA LYS A 428 -13.50 18.24 -21.39
C LYS A 428 -13.67 16.92 -20.66
N HIS A 429 -12.92 16.73 -19.57
CA HIS A 429 -13.16 15.66 -18.60
C HIS A 429 -13.52 16.28 -17.24
N GLU A 430 -14.33 15.59 -16.44
CA GLU A 430 -14.72 16.01 -15.09
C GLU A 430 -14.37 14.88 -14.11
N PHE A 431 -13.80 15.24 -12.96
CA PHE A 431 -13.29 14.31 -11.95
C PHE A 431 -13.92 14.62 -10.60
N ASP A 432 -14.30 13.57 -9.87
CA ASP A 432 -14.75 13.64 -8.46
C ASP A 432 -13.56 13.71 -7.48
N ALA A 433 -12.49 14.40 -7.89
CA ALA A 433 -11.24 14.58 -7.18
C ALA A 433 -10.60 15.92 -7.57
N ASN A 434 -9.75 16.48 -6.70
CA ASN A 434 -8.86 17.57 -7.10
C ASN A 434 -7.81 17.01 -8.06
N ILE A 435 -7.45 17.79 -9.09
CA ILE A 435 -6.49 17.37 -10.13
C ILE A 435 -5.31 18.34 -10.25
N GLY A 436 -4.21 17.84 -10.80
CA GLY A 436 -2.94 18.55 -10.98
C GLY A 436 -1.82 17.53 -11.21
N PRO A 437 -0.56 18.00 -11.22
CA PRO A 437 0.09 18.54 -12.44
C PRO A 437 -0.68 18.46 -13.78
N VAL A 438 -0.09 19.07 -14.81
CA VAL A 438 -0.54 18.94 -16.20
C VAL A 438 0.67 18.89 -17.13
N ALA A 439 0.60 18.02 -18.14
CA ALA A 439 1.59 17.90 -19.21
C ALA A 439 0.89 17.85 -20.58
N ILE A 440 1.62 18.21 -21.63
CA ILE A 440 1.22 18.07 -23.03
C ILE A 440 2.46 17.74 -23.87
N THR A 441 2.31 16.96 -24.94
CA THR A 441 3.40 16.71 -25.88
C THR A 441 3.71 17.98 -26.69
N PRO A 442 4.96 18.14 -27.20
CA PRO A 442 5.35 19.34 -27.94
C PRO A 442 4.61 19.56 -29.25
N ASP A 443 3.97 18.52 -29.80
CA ASP A 443 3.14 18.54 -31.01
C ASP A 443 1.64 18.77 -30.72
N GLY A 444 1.23 18.77 -29.45
CA GLY A 444 -0.17 18.91 -29.04
C GLY A 444 -1.02 17.64 -29.19
N GLU A 445 -0.44 16.49 -29.59
CA GLU A 445 -1.17 15.24 -29.85
C GLU A 445 -1.75 14.60 -28.58
N TYR A 446 -1.01 14.64 -27.47
CA TYR A 446 -1.39 14.02 -26.19
C TYR A 446 -1.26 14.97 -25.01
N ALA A 447 -2.21 14.87 -24.07
CA ALA A 447 -2.22 15.65 -22.84
C ALA A 447 -2.49 14.78 -21.61
N ALA A 448 -1.93 15.14 -20.46
CA ALA A 448 -2.04 14.34 -19.23
C ALA A 448 -2.23 15.20 -17.98
N THR A 449 -2.88 14.62 -16.97
CA THR A 449 -3.03 15.18 -15.62
C THR A 449 -3.17 14.05 -14.59
N SER A 450 -2.90 14.33 -13.31
CA SER A 450 -3.11 13.40 -12.21
C SER A 450 -4.28 13.84 -11.33
N THR A 451 -4.86 12.88 -10.63
CA THR A 451 -5.79 13.11 -9.52
C THR A 451 -5.04 12.99 -8.21
N PHE A 452 -5.39 13.83 -7.24
CA PHE A 452 -4.93 13.69 -5.88
C PHE A 452 -5.80 12.68 -5.10
N ASN A 453 -5.49 12.47 -3.83
CA ASN A 453 -6.31 11.70 -2.88
C ASN A 453 -7.82 12.05 -3.03
N PRO A 454 -8.73 11.06 -3.09
CA PRO A 454 -8.50 9.63 -2.91
C PRO A 454 -8.25 8.82 -4.21
N ASP A 455 -8.34 9.40 -5.40
CA ASP A 455 -8.27 8.63 -6.67
C ASP A 455 -6.84 8.31 -7.11
N CYS A 456 -5.87 9.16 -6.76
CA CYS A 456 -4.41 8.94 -6.90
C CYS A 456 -4.00 8.26 -8.22
N SER A 457 -4.53 8.76 -9.32
CA SER A 457 -4.39 8.17 -10.66
C SER A 457 -4.07 9.20 -11.73
N THR A 458 -3.20 8.83 -12.65
CA THR A 458 -2.77 9.64 -13.79
C THR A 458 -3.49 9.24 -15.06
N TYR A 459 -3.92 10.23 -15.83
CA TYR A 459 -4.78 10.08 -17.00
C TYR A 459 -4.09 10.65 -18.24
N ILE A 460 -4.14 9.92 -19.36
CA ILE A 460 -3.65 10.37 -20.67
C ILE A 460 -4.83 10.49 -21.63
N PHE A 461 -4.87 11.60 -22.37
CA PHE A 461 -5.90 11.94 -23.34
C PHE A 461 -5.30 12.14 -24.74
N ASP A 462 -5.98 11.61 -25.75
CA ASP A 462 -5.81 11.98 -27.15
C ASP A 462 -6.52 13.32 -27.40
N VAL A 463 -5.81 14.28 -27.99
CA VAL A 463 -6.32 15.65 -28.09
C VAL A 463 -7.23 15.85 -29.31
N GLU A 464 -7.03 15.15 -30.43
CA GLU A 464 -7.88 15.32 -31.63
C GLU A 464 -9.29 14.74 -31.43
N SER A 465 -9.38 13.55 -30.83
CA SER A 465 -10.63 12.86 -30.54
C SER A 465 -11.27 13.30 -29.21
N GLY A 466 -10.46 13.72 -28.25
CA GLY A 466 -10.86 13.95 -26.87
C GLY A 466 -11.06 12.67 -26.04
N GLU A 467 -10.61 11.51 -26.53
CA GLU A 467 -10.74 10.22 -25.83
C GLU A 467 -9.67 10.06 -24.73
N GLN A 468 -10.08 9.45 -23.61
CA GLN A 468 -9.17 9.04 -22.55
C GLN A 468 -8.49 7.72 -22.94
N LEU A 469 -7.20 7.77 -23.23
CA LEU A 469 -6.41 6.60 -23.62
C LEU A 469 -6.05 5.71 -22.43
N LEU A 470 -5.73 6.32 -21.28
CA LEU A 470 -5.20 5.62 -20.11
C LEU A 470 -5.78 6.17 -18.80
N ARG A 471 -5.96 5.29 -17.81
CA ARG A 471 -5.91 5.60 -16.37
C ARG A 471 -4.86 4.68 -15.75
N HIS A 472 -3.86 5.27 -15.12
CA HIS A 472 -2.77 4.61 -14.40
C HIS A 472 -2.91 4.88 -12.90
N GLU A 473 -2.84 3.86 -12.06
CA GLU A 473 -2.90 4.03 -10.59
C GLU A 473 -1.49 4.32 -10.04
N ASN A 474 -1.32 5.44 -9.34
CA ASN A 474 0.01 5.97 -9.03
C ASN A 474 0.71 5.12 -7.95
N GLN A 475 1.93 4.65 -8.21
CA GLN A 475 2.63 3.72 -7.30
C GLN A 475 2.94 4.32 -5.92
N HIS A 476 3.20 5.64 -5.87
CA HIS A 476 3.60 6.36 -4.66
C HIS A 476 2.57 7.46 -4.26
N GLY A 477 1.31 7.32 -4.69
CA GLY A 477 0.21 8.22 -4.30
C GLY A 477 0.12 9.51 -5.13
N ASN A 478 0.18 10.67 -4.47
CA ASN A 478 0.01 11.97 -5.12
C ASN A 478 1.25 12.32 -5.97
N VAL A 479 1.09 12.41 -7.29
CA VAL A 479 2.14 12.88 -8.21
C VAL A 479 2.10 14.42 -8.26
N GLN A 480 3.26 15.09 -8.22
CA GLN A 480 3.35 16.56 -8.26
C GLN A 480 3.94 17.10 -9.57
N HIS A 481 4.66 16.26 -10.33
CA HIS A 481 5.22 16.59 -11.64
C HIS A 481 4.86 15.56 -12.71
N LEU A 482 4.57 16.04 -13.93
CA LEU A 482 4.33 15.25 -15.12
C LEU A 482 5.11 15.81 -16.31
N GLU A 483 5.76 14.95 -17.08
CA GLU A 483 6.54 15.34 -18.27
C GLU A 483 6.47 14.26 -19.35
N PHE A 484 6.21 14.64 -20.60
CA PHE A 484 6.32 13.72 -21.74
C PHE A 484 7.76 13.72 -22.28
N ILE A 485 8.38 12.54 -22.29
CA ILE A 485 9.75 12.33 -22.78
C ILE A 485 9.70 11.54 -24.09
N ASP A 486 10.33 12.10 -25.12
CA ASP A 486 10.48 11.50 -26.45
C ASP A 486 11.54 10.38 -26.41
N ARG A 487 11.28 9.28 -27.12
CA ARG A 487 12.15 8.09 -27.17
C ARG A 487 12.01 7.37 -28.52
N ASP A 488 13.04 6.60 -28.89
CA ASP A 488 13.05 5.76 -30.10
C ASP A 488 11.85 4.78 -30.19
N ASP A 489 11.27 4.41 -29.05
CA ASP A 489 10.12 3.51 -28.89
C ASP A 489 8.76 4.22 -28.69
N GLY A 490 8.74 5.56 -28.62
CA GLY A 490 7.53 6.39 -28.47
C GLY A 490 7.50 7.21 -27.18
N TRP A 491 6.40 7.96 -26.97
CA TRP A 491 6.25 8.82 -25.79
C TRP A 491 6.20 8.02 -24.48
N MET A 492 7.06 8.40 -23.53
CA MET A 492 6.98 7.99 -22.12
C MET A 492 6.43 9.16 -21.30
N LEU A 493 5.40 8.92 -20.49
CA LEU A 493 4.98 9.89 -19.48
C LEU A 493 5.77 9.63 -18.19
N ARG A 494 6.51 10.64 -17.72
CA ARG A 494 7.24 10.66 -16.45
C ARG A 494 6.34 11.21 -15.34
N LEU A 495 6.41 10.60 -14.16
CA LEU A 495 5.64 10.90 -12.96
C LEU A 495 6.59 10.98 -11.76
N GLY A 496 6.46 12.00 -10.92
CA GLY A 496 7.27 12.15 -9.71
C GLY A 496 7.03 13.46 -8.98
N ASP A 497 8.04 13.92 -8.24
CA ASP A 497 8.08 15.25 -7.61
C ASP A 497 8.90 16.28 -8.45
N PRO A 498 8.75 17.60 -8.21
CA PRO A 498 9.34 18.63 -9.08
C PRO A 498 10.85 18.84 -8.86
N ASP A 499 11.36 18.45 -7.69
CA ASP A 499 12.77 18.57 -7.30
C ASP A 499 13.62 17.33 -7.68
N ASP A 500 12.99 16.36 -8.37
CA ASP A 500 13.55 15.11 -8.92
C ASP A 500 13.95 13.99 -7.93
N ASP A 501 13.47 12.76 -8.22
CA ASP A 501 13.65 11.50 -7.46
C ASP A 501 12.97 11.48 -6.05
N PRO A 502 11.94 10.66 -5.79
CA PRO A 502 11.42 9.53 -6.58
C PRO A 502 10.63 9.92 -7.84
N ALA A 503 10.97 9.26 -8.96
CA ALA A 503 10.25 9.38 -10.22
C ALA A 503 10.20 8.06 -11.00
N TYR A 504 9.16 7.83 -11.80
CA TYR A 504 9.05 6.69 -12.69
C TYR A 504 8.38 7.08 -14.01
N GLY A 505 8.51 6.23 -15.04
CA GLY A 505 7.99 6.49 -16.38
C GLY A 505 7.11 5.36 -16.88
N ILE A 506 5.94 5.70 -17.41
CA ILE A 506 4.97 4.75 -17.98
C ILE A 506 4.87 4.87 -19.50
N ASP A 507 4.56 3.75 -20.14
CA ASP A 507 4.06 3.73 -21.52
C ASP A 507 2.55 4.04 -21.59
N PHE A 508 2.02 4.15 -22.81
CA PHE A 508 0.60 4.41 -23.05
C PHE A 508 -0.31 3.20 -22.74
N GLY A 509 0.26 2.05 -22.37
CA GLY A 509 -0.46 0.90 -21.79
C GLY A 509 -0.50 0.89 -20.27
N GLY A 510 0.16 1.84 -19.58
CA GLY A 510 0.29 1.89 -18.12
C GLY A 510 1.39 0.99 -17.56
N HIS A 511 2.27 0.43 -18.39
CA HIS A 511 3.42 -0.32 -17.91
C HIS A 511 4.53 0.63 -17.47
N VAL A 512 5.10 0.42 -16.28
CA VAL A 512 6.30 1.14 -15.84
C VAL A 512 7.51 0.65 -16.66
N ILE A 513 8.01 1.50 -17.55
CA ILE A 513 9.15 1.24 -18.45
C ILE A 513 10.45 1.92 -18.01
N TRP A 514 10.40 2.78 -17.01
CA TRP A 514 11.56 3.43 -16.39
C TRP A 514 11.30 3.72 -14.91
N LYS A 515 12.35 3.71 -14.10
CA LYS A 515 12.38 4.12 -12.69
C LYS A 515 13.66 4.91 -12.43
N SER A 516 13.59 5.95 -11.61
CA SER A 516 14.76 6.66 -11.09
C SER A 516 15.59 5.77 -10.16
N ASP A 517 16.78 6.24 -9.78
CA ASP A 517 17.67 5.46 -8.92
C ASP A 517 17.14 5.39 -7.47
N GLY A 518 16.49 6.46 -6.98
CA GLY A 518 15.81 6.47 -5.68
C GLY A 518 14.57 5.57 -5.62
N VAL A 519 13.78 5.45 -6.70
CA VAL A 519 12.69 4.45 -6.75
C VAL A 519 13.25 3.03 -6.82
N GLN A 520 14.32 2.78 -7.58
CA GLN A 520 14.98 1.45 -7.59
C GLN A 520 15.60 1.10 -6.23
N ARG A 521 16.10 2.10 -5.49
CA ARG A 521 16.57 1.97 -4.10
C ARG A 521 15.41 1.62 -3.16
N GLN A 522 14.27 2.32 -3.26
CA GLN A 522 13.06 2.06 -2.47
C GLN A 522 12.50 0.65 -2.75
N ASP A 523 12.36 0.25 -4.03
CA ASP A 523 11.97 -1.11 -4.43
C ASP A 523 12.85 -2.19 -3.76
N ARG A 524 14.18 -1.96 -3.73
CA ARG A 524 15.14 -2.88 -3.13
C ARG A 524 15.06 -2.88 -1.60
N LEU A 525 14.93 -1.71 -0.99
CA LEU A 525 14.82 -1.55 0.46
C LEU A 525 13.55 -2.23 1.00
N GLU A 526 12.38 -1.97 0.40
CA GLU A 526 11.12 -2.63 0.75
C GLU A 526 11.25 -4.15 0.65
N LYS A 527 11.84 -4.65 -0.45
CA LYS A 527 12.03 -6.08 -0.66
C LYS A 527 13.00 -6.74 0.33
N LEU A 528 14.07 -6.05 0.74
CA LEU A 528 14.99 -6.54 1.77
C LEU A 528 14.29 -6.61 3.13
N LEU A 529 13.51 -5.58 3.47
CA LEU A 529 12.69 -5.57 4.68
C LEU A 529 11.66 -6.71 4.68
N GLU A 530 10.86 -6.86 3.63
CA GLU A 530 9.91 -7.97 3.46
C GLU A 530 10.61 -9.32 3.65
N SER A 531 11.70 -9.56 2.89
CA SER A 531 12.49 -10.80 2.96
C SER A 531 13.04 -11.06 4.37
N SER A 532 13.47 -10.03 5.09
CA SER A 532 14.01 -10.16 6.46
C SER A 532 12.96 -10.64 7.48
N THR A 533 11.66 -10.43 7.20
CA THR A 533 10.58 -10.91 8.08
C THR A 533 10.22 -12.39 7.90
N GLU A 534 10.46 -12.95 6.71
CA GLU A 534 10.25 -14.38 6.42
C GLU A 534 11.51 -15.24 6.69
N SER A 535 12.69 -14.63 6.64
CA SER A 535 14.00 -15.27 6.77
C SER A 535 14.35 -15.79 8.17
N SER A 536 15.39 -16.63 8.23
CA SER A 536 15.98 -17.07 9.50
C SER A 536 16.69 -15.93 10.24
N LEU A 537 16.82 -15.98 11.57
CA LEU A 537 17.38 -14.88 12.37
C LEU A 537 18.81 -14.42 12.00
N HIS A 538 19.61 -15.24 11.30
CA HIS A 538 20.93 -14.84 10.79
C HIS A 538 20.81 -14.15 9.44
N GLU A 539 20.11 -14.78 8.50
CA GLU A 539 19.80 -14.27 7.16
C GLU A 539 19.01 -12.95 7.21
N ALA A 540 18.14 -12.79 8.22
CA ALA A 540 17.45 -11.54 8.51
C ALA A 540 18.41 -10.41 8.94
N LEU A 541 19.53 -10.72 9.61
CA LEU A 541 20.58 -9.72 9.89
C LEU A 541 21.33 -9.37 8.62
N ASP A 542 21.78 -10.36 7.83
CA ASP A 542 22.44 -10.12 6.54
C ASP A 542 21.60 -9.22 5.61
N LEU A 543 20.27 -9.43 5.57
CA LEU A 543 19.31 -8.64 4.80
C LEU A 543 19.05 -7.25 5.37
N LEU A 544 19.04 -7.10 6.71
CA LEU A 544 18.85 -5.81 7.38
C LEU A 544 20.12 -4.94 7.36
N ASP A 545 21.30 -5.54 7.33
CA ASP A 545 22.56 -4.82 7.11
C ASP A 545 22.64 -4.31 5.66
N GLU A 546 22.24 -5.10 4.65
CA GLU A 546 22.10 -4.59 3.26
C GLU A 546 21.02 -3.50 3.17
N ALA A 547 19.94 -3.59 3.94
CA ALA A 547 18.93 -2.54 4.02
C ALA A 547 19.49 -1.25 4.63
N MET A 548 20.35 -1.34 5.66
CA MET A 548 20.99 -0.19 6.29
C MET A 548 21.95 0.52 5.31
N ASP A 549 22.75 -0.23 4.55
CA ASP A 549 23.62 0.31 3.49
C ASP A 549 22.85 1.01 2.34
N LEU A 550 21.54 0.80 2.25
CA LEU A 550 20.63 1.41 1.26
C LEU A 550 19.72 2.50 1.84
N ALA A 551 19.77 2.77 3.14
CA ALA A 551 19.02 3.85 3.76
C ALA A 551 19.53 5.21 3.26
N ALA A 552 18.59 6.12 2.93
CA ALA A 552 18.87 7.48 2.51
C ALA A 552 18.29 8.53 3.48
N GLU A 553 17.39 8.12 4.37
CA GLU A 553 16.72 9.01 5.32
C GLU A 553 16.87 8.54 6.78
N ASP A 554 17.01 9.50 7.70
CA ASP A 554 17.02 9.30 9.17
C ASP A 554 15.78 8.53 9.69
N TYR A 555 14.66 8.56 8.96
CA TYR A 555 13.49 7.74 9.25
C TYR A 555 13.69 6.26 8.88
N GLU A 556 14.25 5.98 7.70
CA GLU A 556 14.59 4.64 7.23
C GLU A 556 15.67 4.02 8.13
N GLU A 557 16.80 4.71 8.33
CA GLU A 557 17.91 4.28 9.19
C GLU A 557 17.41 3.82 10.57
N ARG A 558 16.59 4.64 11.24
CA ARG A 558 16.06 4.33 12.57
C ARG A 558 15.01 3.21 12.56
N ASN A 559 14.32 2.96 11.44
CA ASN A 559 13.41 1.81 11.32
C ASN A 559 14.19 0.50 11.13
N ILE A 560 15.26 0.53 10.35
CA ILE A 560 16.14 -0.63 10.12
C ILE A 560 16.94 -0.95 11.39
N ALA A 561 17.48 0.07 12.07
CA ALA A 561 18.16 -0.08 13.37
C ALA A 561 17.24 -0.70 14.43
N GLN A 562 15.96 -0.35 14.49
CA GLN A 562 15.05 -1.02 15.43
C GLN A 562 14.91 -2.51 15.11
N GLN A 563 14.80 -2.88 13.83
CA GLN A 563 14.69 -4.27 13.39
C GLN A 563 15.98 -5.06 13.67
N LEU A 564 17.15 -4.48 13.41
CA LEU A 564 18.46 -5.05 13.79
C LEU A 564 18.55 -5.29 15.29
N ALA A 565 18.20 -4.28 16.10
CA ALA A 565 18.20 -4.37 17.57
C ALA A 565 17.26 -5.47 18.09
N GLU A 566 16.09 -5.61 17.48
CA GLU A 566 15.13 -6.67 17.80
C GLU A 566 15.60 -8.05 17.35
N THR A 567 16.20 -8.18 16.17
CA THR A 567 16.67 -9.45 15.59
C THR A 567 17.91 -9.96 16.32
N HIS A 568 18.89 -9.11 16.63
CA HIS A 568 19.99 -9.46 17.53
C HIS A 568 19.50 -9.87 18.92
N TRP A 569 18.51 -9.18 19.50
CA TRP A 569 17.89 -9.60 20.77
C TRP A 569 17.17 -10.96 20.68
N LYS A 570 16.45 -11.23 19.58
CA LYS A 570 15.80 -12.53 19.29
C LYS A 570 16.86 -13.64 19.16
N LEU A 571 18.00 -13.35 18.51
CA LEU A 571 19.11 -14.28 18.32
C LEU A 571 19.86 -14.56 19.62
N ALA A 572 20.22 -13.54 20.40
CA ALA A 572 20.81 -13.70 21.74
C ALA A 572 19.90 -14.52 22.67
N LYS A 573 18.58 -14.30 22.65
CA LYS A 573 17.63 -15.15 23.38
C LYS A 573 17.65 -16.63 22.94
N THR A 574 17.94 -16.88 21.67
CA THR A 574 17.98 -18.23 21.08
C THR A 574 19.26 -18.96 21.47
N ILE A 575 20.43 -18.31 21.30
CA ILE A 575 21.74 -18.83 21.72
C ILE A 575 21.72 -19.17 23.23
N LYS A 576 21.17 -18.30 24.08
CA LYS A 576 21.08 -18.57 25.54
C LYS A 576 20.15 -19.72 25.92
N ARG A 577 19.21 -20.10 25.05
CA ARG A 577 18.34 -21.26 25.23
C ARG A 577 19.02 -22.56 24.84
N GLU A 578 19.84 -22.54 23.79
CA GLU A 578 20.41 -23.75 23.16
C GLU A 578 21.84 -24.06 23.61
N GLU A 579 22.69 -23.04 23.76
CA GLU A 579 24.10 -23.18 24.15
C GLU A 579 24.40 -22.60 25.54
N GLY A 580 23.64 -21.59 25.96
CA GLY A 580 23.82 -20.89 27.22
C GLY A 580 24.57 -19.56 27.05
N VAL A 581 25.41 -19.20 28.03
CA VAL A 581 26.17 -17.94 27.99
C VAL A 581 27.49 -18.20 27.26
N THR A 582 27.63 -17.59 26.09
CA THR A 582 28.78 -17.70 25.18
C THR A 582 29.29 -16.31 24.79
N ASP A 583 30.47 -16.23 24.16
CA ASP A 583 30.99 -14.96 23.63
C ASP A 583 30.07 -14.41 22.52
N GLU A 584 29.47 -15.29 21.71
CA GLU A 584 28.49 -14.97 20.66
C GLU A 584 27.17 -14.43 21.24
N TRP A 585 26.74 -14.98 22.37
CA TRP A 585 25.60 -14.44 23.12
C TRP A 585 25.85 -13.01 23.59
N TRP A 586 27.03 -12.74 24.15
CA TRP A 586 27.42 -11.39 24.55
C TRP A 586 27.48 -10.44 23.35
N ASN A 587 28.08 -10.87 22.23
CA ASN A 587 28.17 -10.07 21.01
C ASN A 587 26.80 -9.58 20.53
N HIS A 588 25.85 -10.48 20.29
CA HIS A 588 24.50 -10.09 19.86
C HIS A 588 23.70 -9.33 20.93
N LEU A 589 24.08 -9.43 22.21
CA LEU A 589 23.46 -8.61 23.26
C LEU A 589 24.01 -7.18 23.25
N ASP A 590 25.29 -6.97 22.94
CA ASP A 590 25.88 -5.63 22.80
C ASP A 590 25.50 -4.95 21.47
N GLU A 591 25.41 -5.69 20.36
CA GLU A 591 24.87 -5.15 19.08
C GLU A 591 23.41 -4.71 19.26
N ALA A 592 22.58 -5.51 19.94
CA ALA A 592 21.22 -5.09 20.29
C ALA A 592 21.21 -3.79 21.13
N ALA A 593 22.15 -3.63 22.08
CA ALA A 593 22.29 -2.39 22.83
C ALA A 593 22.73 -1.21 21.94
N GLN A 594 23.56 -1.44 20.92
CA GLN A 594 24.02 -0.41 20.00
C GLN A 594 22.87 0.11 19.13
N TYR A 595 22.20 -0.76 18.38
CA TYR A 595 21.12 -0.32 17.51
C TYR A 595 19.93 0.28 18.31
N TYR A 596 19.61 -0.21 19.53
CA TYR A 596 18.64 0.49 20.38
C TYR A 596 19.10 1.89 20.84
N ARG A 597 20.41 2.17 21.00
CA ARG A 597 20.92 3.53 21.26
C ARG A 597 20.71 4.46 20.06
N GLU A 598 20.87 3.95 18.84
CA GLU A 598 20.71 4.72 17.58
C GLU A 598 19.25 5.11 17.34
N THR A 599 18.29 4.27 17.73
CA THR A 599 16.85 4.61 17.67
C THR A 599 16.37 5.66 18.68
N LEU A 600 17.23 6.13 19.61
CA LEU A 600 16.84 7.16 20.59
C LEU A 600 16.59 8.52 19.90
N PRO A 601 15.54 9.28 20.27
CA PRO A 601 14.76 9.17 21.50
C PRO A 601 13.40 8.45 21.35
N ARG A 602 13.23 7.55 20.36
CA ARG A 602 11.98 6.77 20.21
C ARG A 602 11.71 5.91 21.45
N TYR A 603 10.43 5.68 21.78
CA TYR A 603 10.04 4.91 22.97
C TYR A 603 10.54 3.45 22.92
N ALA A 604 10.43 2.81 21.74
CA ALA A 604 10.94 1.46 21.51
C ALA A 604 12.45 1.33 21.80
N GLY A 605 13.25 2.33 21.41
CA GLY A 605 14.69 2.39 21.71
C GLY A 605 14.99 2.45 23.21
N LYS A 606 14.27 3.30 23.96
CA LYS A 606 14.41 3.40 25.43
C LYS A 606 14.09 2.07 26.11
N GLN A 607 12.95 1.45 25.76
CA GLN A 607 12.52 0.17 26.33
C GLN A 607 13.45 -0.98 25.92
N GLY A 608 13.86 -1.04 24.65
CA GLY A 608 14.78 -2.04 24.12
C GLY A 608 16.15 -1.97 24.78
N LEU A 609 16.74 -0.79 24.88
CA LEU A 609 18.02 -0.59 25.55
C LEU A 609 17.95 -0.95 27.03
N ALA A 610 16.90 -0.50 27.74
CA ALA A 610 16.71 -0.83 29.16
C ALA A 610 16.52 -2.34 29.39
N LYS A 611 15.80 -3.02 28.50
CA LYS A 611 15.60 -4.48 28.47
C LYS A 611 16.92 -5.24 28.23
N VAL A 612 17.77 -4.75 27.33
CA VAL A 612 19.11 -5.29 27.06
C VAL A 612 20.05 -5.07 28.26
N ARG A 613 20.23 -3.83 28.72
CA ARG A 613 21.10 -3.52 29.87
C ARG A 613 20.68 -4.27 31.14
N ARG A 614 19.37 -4.42 31.39
CA ARG A 614 18.84 -5.27 32.48
C ARG A 614 19.23 -6.74 32.34
N GLN A 615 19.40 -7.26 31.14
CA GLN A 615 19.83 -8.64 30.91
C GLN A 615 21.35 -8.80 31.05
N GLN A 616 22.15 -7.79 30.67
CA GLN A 616 23.59 -7.74 30.92
C GLN A 616 23.87 -7.60 32.42
N GLY A 617 23.22 -6.67 33.11
CA GLY A 617 23.38 -6.43 34.54
C GLY A 617 23.06 -7.65 35.40
N LYS A 618 22.01 -8.40 35.05
CA LYS A 618 21.71 -9.70 35.68
C LYS A 618 22.81 -10.73 35.46
N GLN A 619 23.35 -10.83 34.25
CA GLN A 619 24.41 -11.78 33.94
C GLN A 619 25.71 -11.46 34.71
N TYR A 620 26.07 -10.19 34.84
CA TYR A 620 27.22 -9.79 35.64
C TYR A 620 27.04 -10.09 37.14
N LEU A 621 25.81 -10.07 37.68
CA LEU A 621 25.53 -10.55 39.04
C LEU A 621 25.71 -12.07 39.17
N ASP A 622 25.25 -12.84 38.17
CA ASP A 622 25.46 -14.30 38.12
C ASP A 622 26.97 -14.68 38.00
N GLU A 623 27.82 -13.72 37.59
CA GLU A 623 29.28 -13.84 37.44
C GLU A 623 30.09 -13.18 38.58
N GLU A 624 29.43 -12.75 39.67
CA GLU A 624 30.03 -12.01 40.82
C GLU A 624 30.73 -10.66 40.43
N ASN A 625 30.42 -10.09 39.26
CA ASN A 625 30.92 -8.79 38.79
C ASN A 625 29.95 -7.65 39.14
N GLU A 626 29.92 -7.28 40.42
CA GLU A 626 29.07 -6.20 40.97
C GLU A 626 29.26 -4.84 40.27
N ILE A 627 30.46 -4.54 39.75
CA ILE A 627 30.79 -3.26 39.10
C ILE A 627 30.06 -3.13 37.77
N SER A 628 30.27 -4.05 36.83
CA SER A 628 29.61 -3.97 35.52
C SER A 628 28.12 -4.28 35.61
N ALA A 629 27.69 -5.04 36.62
CA ALA A 629 26.27 -5.17 36.95
C ALA A 629 25.64 -3.80 37.26
N ARG A 630 26.29 -3.02 38.13
CA ARG A 630 25.85 -1.68 38.52
C ARG A 630 25.87 -0.70 37.35
N GLU A 631 26.95 -0.65 36.57
CA GLU A 631 27.07 0.20 35.37
C GLU A 631 25.87 0.01 34.43
N CYS A 632 25.42 -1.25 34.23
CA CYS A 632 24.25 -1.55 33.43
C CYS A 632 22.94 -0.98 34.00
N PHE A 633 22.74 -0.98 35.32
CA PHE A 633 21.54 -0.41 35.94
C PHE A 633 21.60 1.12 36.05
N GLU A 634 22.79 1.71 36.23
CA GLU A 634 23.01 3.16 36.20
C GLU A 634 22.73 3.73 34.80
N GLU A 635 23.03 3.00 33.72
CA GLU A 635 22.64 3.40 32.35
C GLU A 635 21.11 3.45 32.17
N ILE A 636 20.35 2.52 32.77
CA ILE A 636 18.87 2.56 32.75
C ILE A 636 18.35 3.78 33.51
N ALA A 637 18.89 4.04 34.71
CA ALA A 637 18.54 5.22 35.51
C ALA A 637 18.82 6.53 34.77
N ALA A 638 19.95 6.61 34.05
CA ALA A 638 20.32 7.77 33.23
C ALA A 638 19.42 7.94 31.99
N LEU A 639 18.90 6.87 31.41
CA LEU A 639 17.90 6.94 30.33
C LEU A 639 16.53 7.42 30.84
N GLU A 640 16.14 7.01 32.04
CA GLU A 640 14.91 7.41 32.73
C GLU A 640 14.92 8.91 33.07
N ASP A 641 15.97 9.40 33.75
CA ASP A 641 16.16 10.82 34.08
C ASP A 641 16.27 11.70 32.81
N LYS A 642 17.04 11.27 31.80
CA LYS A 642 17.24 12.05 30.55
C LYS A 642 15.96 12.24 29.74
N TYR A 643 15.01 11.31 29.83
CA TYR A 643 13.86 11.24 28.92
C TYR A 643 12.48 11.25 29.60
N ASP A 644 12.42 11.45 30.93
CA ASP A 644 11.20 11.51 31.75
C ASP A 644 10.25 10.31 31.52
N VAL A 645 10.81 9.10 31.58
CA VAL A 645 10.08 7.83 31.39
C VAL A 645 10.51 6.76 32.38
N GLN A 646 9.54 6.08 32.99
CA GLN A 646 9.82 4.94 33.87
C GLN A 646 10.39 3.75 33.07
N LEU A 647 11.64 3.38 33.34
CA LEU A 647 12.37 2.29 32.70
C LEU A 647 12.93 1.28 33.71
N LEU A 648 13.26 1.71 34.93
CA LEU A 648 13.60 0.84 36.05
C LEU A 648 12.36 0.07 36.54
N THR A 649 12.60 -1.08 37.16
CA THR A 649 11.60 -1.77 37.99
C THR A 649 12.04 -1.72 39.44
N ASP A 650 11.14 -1.94 40.40
CA ASP A 650 11.48 -2.02 41.84
C ASP A 650 12.61 -3.02 42.11
N ALA A 651 12.76 -4.04 41.26
CA ALA A 651 13.80 -5.06 41.38
C ALA A 651 15.16 -4.63 40.83
N ASP A 652 15.22 -3.56 40.04
CA ASP A 652 16.45 -2.94 39.55
C ASP A 652 16.85 -1.75 40.45
N GLU A 653 15.88 -0.97 40.94
CA GLU A 653 16.09 0.01 42.02
C GLU A 653 16.75 -0.63 43.25
N ARG A 654 16.21 -1.76 43.74
CA ARG A 654 16.82 -2.49 44.87
C ARG A 654 18.23 -2.99 44.59
N ARG A 655 18.58 -3.30 43.34
CA ARG A 655 19.95 -3.67 42.97
C ARG A 655 20.88 -2.46 43.03
N LEU A 656 20.44 -1.29 42.57
CA LEU A 656 21.21 -0.05 42.69
C LEU A 656 21.45 0.33 44.16
N ASP A 657 20.48 0.13 45.04
CA ASP A 657 20.64 0.32 46.50
C ASP A 657 21.57 -0.72 47.16
N GLU A 658 21.66 -1.94 46.61
CA GLU A 658 22.46 -3.04 47.15
C GLU A 658 23.93 -3.04 46.67
N LEU A 659 24.22 -2.48 45.48
CA LEU A 659 25.55 -2.47 44.84
C LEU A 659 26.36 -1.20 45.18
N GLN A 660 27.27 -1.28 46.16
CA GLN A 660 27.94 -0.13 46.81
C GLN A 660 29.04 0.57 46.01
#